data_AF-V5HR19-F1
#
_entry.id   AF-V5HR19-F1
#
_cell.length_a   1.000
_cell.length_b   1.000
_cell.length_c   1.000
_cell.angle_alpha   90.00
_cell.angle_beta   90.00
_cell.angle_gamma   90.00
#
_symmetry.space_group_name_H-M   'P 1'
#
loop_
_entity.id
_entity.type
_entity.pdbx_description
1 polymer ?
#
loop_
_entity_poly.entity_id
_entity_poly.type
_entity_poly.pdbx_seq_one_letter_code
_entity_poly.pdbx_strand_id
1 'polypeptide(L)'
;MTSLYRAFNTKLPRTINPSSKLRPLVPRRNLGIPPQYLLDEYIPRYQLLTSVEAAKKRSRAYAHLQNCNLCPRKCGVNRYEETGVCLIGAETAKVNVIAPHFGEEPCITGYRGSGSVFFSGCNLRCVFCQNHDIAHQRNGFDLTPEELAEWYLKLQQVGNVHNINLVTPEHVVPQVALSILTARDMGLKLPVIYNTSSFDSLDSIELMDGLVDIYLADFKVWKSSTSKRLLKADNYAETAMESIKAMHNQVGDLCFTSDGIAKKGVLLRHLVMPGKEDEGKEIVRWLAQNVSKDMYIHIMEQYHPDAHVGKKKRAAKQTEGGSKEEVRYADINRAVTDQELGSVKDAAREAGMWRFVEVNEQAMKPYIAIPATLALVYRAWSRKSLTTAGIVAAAITALVHAQHPWSTPFTLLVVFYMGGTTATKVKHDIKSQLTVSSTGSSGGEGARTHIQVLANSIVASILTQLHARQLARNGQDCFSNGTNAADLLMVGVVANYAAVAADTFSSELGILSKSKPRLITSLTLRVVPPGTNGGVTATGLLAGLFGAFTIAITSTALLPFCSEWGNREKGVWIAAVTLWGGLGSLLDSFLGGWLQSSVVDKRTGKVVEGSGGQKVLVHPSSTQPAGAAALPKQDTSLRATEEAANTATLRGAKITGSSVGSQEGTHDPEHESRRVESGFDLLDNNDVNVLMAAIMSIGGMAAASYVWDVPLSAAFAK
;
A
#
# COMPACT_ATOMS: atom_id res chain seq x y z
N MET A 1 47.19 9.59 36.90
CA MET A 1 46.34 9.06 37.99
C MET A 1 45.84 10.25 38.78
N THR A 2 44.65 10.73 38.41
CA THR A 2 43.37 10.58 39.15
C THR A 2 43.21 11.73 40.15
N SER A 3 42.09 12.44 40.28
CA SER A 3 40.74 12.18 39.82
C SER A 3 39.90 13.46 39.97
N LEU A 4 38.92 13.63 39.07
CA LEU A 4 37.60 14.23 39.31
C LEU A 4 37.51 15.66 39.87
N TYR A 5 37.23 16.62 38.99
CA TYR A 5 36.59 17.88 39.37
C TYR A 5 35.48 18.27 38.37
N ARG A 6 34.41 18.81 38.95
CA ARG A 6 33.27 19.56 38.37
C ARG A 6 32.01 18.77 38.00
N ALA A 7 31.10 18.74 38.97
CA ALA A 7 29.67 18.84 38.75
C ALA A 7 29.11 20.04 39.54
N PHE A 8 28.06 20.64 38.98
CA PHE A 8 27.13 21.63 39.56
C PHE A 8 27.59 23.09 39.69
N ASN A 9 27.09 23.93 38.78
CA ASN A 9 26.63 25.25 39.18
C ASN A 9 25.39 25.70 38.39
N THR A 10 24.49 26.33 39.12
CA THR A 10 23.09 26.67 38.86
C THR A 10 22.89 27.91 37.99
N LYS A 11 21.81 27.96 37.18
CA LYS A 11 21.18 29.23 36.75
C LYS A 11 19.66 29.11 36.60
N LEU A 12 18.97 30.12 37.14
CA LEU A 12 17.52 30.36 37.21
C LEU A 12 16.80 30.47 35.84
N PRO A 13 15.45 30.36 35.81
CA PRO A 13 14.67 30.24 34.58
C PRO A 13 14.44 31.59 33.88
N ARG A 14 14.55 31.58 32.54
CA ARG A 14 14.13 32.70 31.67
C ARG A 14 12.68 32.51 31.21
N THR A 15 11.88 33.52 31.52
CA THR A 15 10.62 33.98 30.90
C THR A 15 10.15 33.29 29.61
N ILE A 16 8.94 32.74 29.66
CA ILE A 16 8.18 32.20 28.53
C ILE A 16 7.63 33.36 27.70
N ASN A 17 7.92 33.35 26.39
CA ASN A 17 7.41 34.30 25.41
C ASN A 17 6.17 33.69 24.72
N PRO A 18 4.97 34.31 24.74
CA PRO A 18 3.76 33.71 24.20
C PRO A 18 3.55 34.15 22.74
N SER A 19 4.28 33.56 21.79
CA SER A 19 3.93 33.69 20.37
C SER A 19 4.57 32.60 19.51
N SER A 20 4.21 31.33 19.73
CA SER A 20 4.38 30.29 18.71
C SER A 20 3.03 30.02 18.06
N LYS A 21 2.80 30.65 16.90
CA LYS A 21 1.76 30.19 15.97
C LYS A 21 2.01 28.71 15.70
N LEU A 22 1.00 27.88 15.96
CA LEU A 22 0.96 26.46 15.61
C LEU A 22 1.39 26.28 14.15
N ARG A 23 2.60 25.74 13.94
CA ARG A 23 2.96 25.18 12.64
C ARG A 23 2.18 23.87 12.48
N PRO A 24 1.52 23.62 11.34
CA PRO A 24 0.88 22.34 11.11
C PRO A 24 1.93 21.23 11.19
N LEU A 25 1.59 20.14 11.89
CA LEU A 25 2.34 18.88 11.85
C LEU A 25 2.29 18.34 10.42
N VAL A 26 3.31 18.64 9.63
CA VAL A 26 3.56 17.95 8.36
C VAL A 26 4.06 16.55 8.71
N PRO A 27 3.38 15.47 8.31
CA PRO A 27 3.90 14.13 8.49
C PRO A 27 5.21 14.03 7.71
N ARG A 28 6.35 13.95 8.41
CA ARG A 28 7.63 13.63 7.78
C ARG A 28 7.53 12.20 7.27
N ARG A 29 7.25 12.03 5.98
CA ARG A 29 7.60 10.81 5.27
C ARG A 29 9.13 10.73 5.32
N ASN A 30 9.68 9.75 6.04
CA ASN A 30 11.08 9.39 5.88
C ASN A 30 11.22 8.74 4.50
N LEU A 31 11.25 9.56 3.44
CA LEU A 31 11.77 9.13 2.17
C LEU A 31 13.26 8.86 2.41
N GLY A 32 13.78 7.70 2.02
CA GLY A 32 15.19 7.34 2.14
C GLY A 32 16.12 8.18 1.26
N ILE A 33 15.87 9.49 1.15
CA ILE A 33 16.64 10.46 0.38
C ILE A 33 17.82 10.90 1.25
N PRO A 34 19.07 10.65 0.80
CA PRO A 34 20.24 11.09 1.55
C PRO A 34 20.28 12.61 1.74
N PRO A 35 20.83 13.11 2.87
CA PRO A 35 20.81 14.54 3.21
C PRO A 35 21.36 15.47 2.12
N GLN A 36 22.33 15.02 1.32
CA GLN A 36 22.91 15.83 0.24
C GLN A 36 21.94 16.15 -0.91
N TYR A 37 20.83 15.41 -1.03
CA TYR A 37 19.79 15.64 -2.03
C TYR A 37 18.52 16.26 -1.44
N LEU A 38 18.57 16.67 -0.16
CA LEU A 38 17.48 17.35 0.52
C LEU A 38 17.71 18.87 0.51
N LEU A 39 16.67 19.60 0.16
CA LEU A 39 16.61 21.05 0.19
C LEU A 39 15.63 21.47 1.29
N ASP A 40 16.06 22.39 2.15
CA ASP A 40 15.17 22.97 3.18
C ASP A 40 14.16 23.92 2.55
N GLU A 41 14.64 24.84 1.70
CA GLU A 41 13.85 25.77 0.92
C GLU A 41 14.44 25.88 -0.50
N TYR A 42 13.62 26.25 -1.48
CA TYR A 42 14.06 26.40 -2.87
C TYR A 42 13.43 27.63 -3.52
N ILE A 43 14.27 28.45 -4.13
CA ILE A 43 13.87 29.60 -4.95
C ILE A 43 14.11 29.22 -6.42
N PRO A 44 13.09 29.30 -7.30
CA PRO A 44 13.26 28.98 -8.71
C PRO A 44 14.34 29.84 -9.38
N ARG A 45 15.13 29.22 -10.26
CA ARG A 45 16.32 29.85 -10.86
C ARG A 45 16.00 31.12 -11.63
N TYR A 46 14.85 31.18 -12.31
CA TYR A 46 14.45 32.36 -13.07
C TYR A 46 14.25 33.60 -12.18
N GLN A 47 13.95 33.41 -10.89
CA GLN A 47 13.82 34.52 -9.95
C GLN A 47 15.16 35.13 -9.56
N LEU A 48 16.24 34.36 -9.66
CA LEU A 48 17.59 34.78 -9.29
C LEU A 48 18.25 35.66 -10.36
N LEU A 49 17.67 35.74 -11.56
CA LEU A 49 18.19 36.54 -12.66
C LEU A 49 18.10 38.03 -12.36
N THR A 50 19.18 38.78 -12.57
CA THR A 50 19.15 40.24 -12.59
C THR A 50 18.30 40.76 -13.77
N SER A 51 17.89 42.03 -13.71
CA SER A 51 17.18 42.69 -14.82
C SER A 51 17.99 42.69 -16.11
N VAL A 52 19.32 42.83 -16.00
CA VAL A 52 20.26 42.80 -17.13
C VAL A 52 20.33 41.41 -17.76
N GLU A 53 20.43 40.35 -16.96
CA GLU A 53 20.45 38.97 -17.46
C GLU A 53 19.12 38.60 -18.13
N ALA A 54 18.00 38.98 -17.51
CA ALA A 54 16.67 38.80 -18.10
C ALA A 54 16.56 39.52 -19.45
N ALA A 55 16.99 40.78 -19.55
CA ALA A 55 16.98 41.53 -20.81
C ALA A 55 17.87 40.89 -21.90
N LYS A 56 19.08 40.43 -21.54
CA LYS A 56 19.97 39.71 -22.45
C LYS A 56 19.32 38.41 -22.95
N LYS A 57 18.64 37.66 -22.07
CA LYS A 57 17.91 36.45 -22.47
C LYS A 57 16.75 36.75 -23.41
N ARG A 58 15.97 37.81 -23.18
CA ARG A 58 14.91 38.26 -24.13
C ARG A 58 15.51 38.57 -25.50
N SER A 59 16.60 39.34 -25.54
CA SER A 59 17.30 39.67 -26.79
C SER A 59 17.80 38.43 -27.53
N ARG A 60 18.41 37.47 -26.81
CA ARG A 60 18.84 36.18 -27.40
C ARG A 60 17.66 35.38 -27.94
N ALA A 61 16.54 35.30 -27.22
CA ALA A 61 15.34 34.61 -27.68
C ALA A 61 14.87 35.15 -29.05
N TYR A 62 14.81 36.47 -29.21
CA TYR A 62 14.48 37.07 -30.52
C TYR A 62 15.52 36.79 -31.60
N ALA A 63 16.82 36.78 -31.27
CA ALA A 63 17.87 36.42 -32.22
C ALA A 63 17.74 34.97 -32.71
N HIS A 64 17.42 34.03 -31.83
CA HIS A 64 17.14 32.63 -32.21
C HIS A 64 15.90 32.50 -33.11
N LEU A 65 14.92 33.40 -33.01
CA LEU A 65 13.77 33.42 -33.93
C LEU A 65 14.15 33.97 -35.32
N GLN A 66 15.08 34.93 -35.39
CA GLN A 66 15.58 35.49 -36.66
C GLN A 66 16.51 34.53 -37.42
N ASN A 67 17.25 33.67 -36.72
CA ASN A 67 18.12 32.65 -37.31
C ASN A 67 17.96 31.34 -36.55
N CYS A 68 16.98 30.52 -36.94
CA CYS A 68 16.54 29.37 -36.17
C CYS A 68 17.59 28.25 -36.07
N ASN A 69 18.12 28.05 -34.87
CA ASN A 69 19.02 26.96 -34.49
C ASN A 69 18.48 26.08 -33.34
N LEU A 70 17.19 26.16 -33.03
CA LEU A 70 16.57 25.57 -31.82
C LEU A 70 16.61 24.04 -31.70
N CYS A 71 16.82 23.36 -32.82
CA CYS A 71 16.89 21.90 -32.84
C CYS A 71 18.11 21.46 -33.66
N PRO A 72 18.53 20.19 -33.55
CA PRO A 72 19.72 19.68 -34.22
C PRO A 72 19.70 19.81 -35.75
N ARG A 73 18.54 20.08 -36.36
CA ARG A 73 18.43 20.35 -37.81
C ARG A 73 18.99 21.69 -38.24
N LYS A 74 19.13 22.65 -37.32
CA LYS A 74 19.73 23.98 -37.55
C LYS A 74 19.28 24.62 -38.87
N CYS A 75 17.96 24.74 -39.06
CA CYS A 75 17.39 25.14 -40.35
C CYS A 75 17.72 26.58 -40.77
N GLY A 76 18.14 27.45 -39.85
CA GLY A 76 18.60 28.82 -40.14
C GLY A 76 17.50 29.80 -40.58
N VAL A 77 16.26 29.31 -40.74
CA VAL A 77 15.14 30.15 -41.20
C VAL A 77 14.86 31.31 -40.25
N ASN A 78 14.43 32.43 -40.84
CA ASN A 78 13.86 33.55 -40.12
C ASN A 78 12.38 33.28 -39.85
N ARG A 79 12.02 32.98 -38.60
CA ARG A 79 10.66 32.60 -38.20
C ARG A 79 9.64 33.73 -38.26
N TYR A 80 10.07 34.96 -38.47
CA TYR A 80 9.18 36.10 -38.75
C TYR A 80 8.71 36.12 -40.20
N GLU A 81 9.41 35.42 -41.11
CA GLU A 81 9.13 35.42 -42.55
C GLU A 81 8.62 34.06 -43.02
N GLU A 82 9.24 32.97 -42.57
CA GLU A 82 8.90 31.62 -43.00
C GLU A 82 9.02 30.58 -41.86
N THR A 83 8.44 29.40 -42.06
CA THR A 83 8.51 28.31 -41.06
C THR A 83 9.46 27.20 -41.51
N GLY A 84 10.22 26.65 -40.56
CA GLY A 84 11.01 25.43 -40.80
C GLY A 84 10.16 24.15 -40.81
N VAL A 85 10.83 22.99 -40.80
CA VAL A 85 10.18 21.66 -40.80
C VAL A 85 9.20 21.45 -39.63
N CYS A 86 9.38 22.19 -38.52
CA CYS A 86 8.47 22.17 -37.38
C CYS A 86 7.14 22.90 -37.61
N LEU A 87 7.01 23.70 -38.67
CA LEU A 87 5.82 24.48 -39.05
C LEU A 87 5.35 25.50 -38.00
N ILE A 88 6.28 26.01 -37.18
CA ILE A 88 6.01 27.04 -36.16
C ILE A 88 6.73 28.34 -36.51
N GLY A 89 5.99 29.46 -36.44
CA GLY A 89 6.49 30.82 -36.65
C GLY A 89 7.06 31.47 -35.37
N ALA A 90 7.24 32.78 -35.39
CA ALA A 90 7.87 33.53 -34.29
C ALA A 90 6.89 33.92 -33.17
N GLU A 91 5.68 34.36 -33.49
CA GLU A 91 4.81 35.08 -32.54
C GLU A 91 4.18 34.19 -31.47
N THR A 92 3.76 32.98 -31.84
CA THR A 92 2.96 32.11 -30.96
C THR A 92 3.56 30.72 -30.83
N ALA A 93 3.33 30.11 -29.67
CA ALA A 93 3.52 28.68 -29.45
C ALA A 93 2.16 27.98 -29.58
N LYS A 94 2.11 26.86 -30.30
CA LYS A 94 0.88 26.06 -30.34
C LYS A 94 0.81 25.12 -29.14
N VAL A 95 -0.28 25.21 -28.39
CA VAL A 95 -0.51 24.45 -27.15
C VAL A 95 -1.81 23.67 -27.27
N ASN A 96 -1.76 22.38 -26.98
CA ASN A 96 -2.93 21.51 -27.04
C ASN A 96 -3.71 21.49 -25.72
N VAL A 97 -3.01 21.28 -24.60
CA VAL A 97 -3.61 21.17 -23.26
C VAL A 97 -2.81 21.96 -22.25
N ILE A 98 -3.51 22.69 -21.38
CA ILE A 98 -2.96 23.31 -20.17
C ILE A 98 -3.85 22.90 -18.99
N ALA A 99 -3.33 22.07 -18.08
CA ALA A 99 -4.11 21.60 -16.94
C ALA A 99 -3.22 21.04 -15.81
N PRO A 100 -3.72 20.97 -14.56
CA PRO A 100 -3.14 20.11 -13.55
C PRO A 100 -3.15 18.65 -14.03
N HIS A 101 -1.98 18.03 -14.06
CA HIS A 101 -1.75 16.70 -14.57
C HIS A 101 -1.14 15.81 -13.48
N PHE A 102 -1.59 14.55 -13.45
CA PHE A 102 -1.24 13.57 -12.40
C PHE A 102 -0.57 12.31 -12.96
N GLY A 103 -0.17 12.31 -14.23
CA GLY A 103 0.46 11.18 -14.90
C GLY A 103 1.99 11.16 -14.87
N GLU A 104 2.65 12.23 -14.41
CA GLU A 104 4.12 12.29 -14.30
C GLU A 104 4.62 11.54 -13.06
N GLU A 105 5.95 11.39 -12.93
CA GLU A 105 6.59 10.69 -11.81
C GLU A 105 6.10 11.18 -10.44
N PRO A 106 6.01 10.30 -9.43
CA PRO A 106 5.48 10.66 -8.11
C PRO A 106 6.15 11.88 -7.46
N CYS A 107 7.46 12.05 -7.65
CA CYS A 107 8.22 13.18 -7.14
C CYS A 107 7.95 14.51 -7.87
N ILE A 108 7.39 14.45 -9.08
CA ILE A 108 7.01 15.60 -9.92
C ILE A 108 5.55 15.97 -9.65
N THR A 109 4.66 14.98 -9.71
CA THR A 109 3.22 15.16 -9.50
C THR A 109 2.91 15.51 -8.05
N GLY A 110 3.61 14.88 -7.09
CA GLY A 110 3.34 15.05 -5.68
C GLY A 110 1.88 14.79 -5.32
N TYR A 111 1.36 15.61 -4.40
CA TYR A 111 -0.04 15.55 -3.94
C TYR A 111 -0.94 16.66 -4.51
N ARG A 112 -0.40 17.56 -5.35
CA ARG A 112 -1.18 18.67 -5.96
C ARG A 112 -1.18 18.68 -7.49
N GLY A 113 -0.48 17.74 -8.12
CA GLY A 113 -0.34 17.70 -9.57
C GLY A 113 0.81 18.55 -10.08
N SER A 114 1.19 18.26 -11.32
CA SER A 114 2.11 19.04 -12.15
C SER A 114 1.29 19.95 -13.07
N GLY A 115 1.63 21.24 -13.15
CA GLY A 115 0.95 22.18 -14.04
C GLY A 115 1.43 22.00 -15.47
N SER A 116 0.90 21.01 -16.18
CA SER A 116 1.41 20.61 -17.49
C SER A 116 0.85 21.47 -18.62
N VAL A 117 1.75 21.82 -19.54
CA VAL A 117 1.53 22.56 -20.77
C VAL A 117 2.03 21.68 -21.91
N PHE A 118 1.11 21.05 -22.63
CA PHE A 118 1.42 20.16 -23.74
C PHE A 118 1.50 20.96 -25.04
N PHE A 119 2.73 21.17 -25.52
CA PHE A 119 2.93 21.82 -26.82
C PHE A 119 2.55 20.89 -27.96
N SER A 120 2.08 21.48 -29.05
CA SER A 120 1.79 20.76 -30.28
C SER A 120 2.93 20.90 -31.29
N GLY A 121 3.16 19.82 -32.02
CA GLY A 121 4.36 19.61 -32.79
C GLY A 121 5.48 19.01 -31.94
N CYS A 122 6.44 18.41 -32.61
CA CYS A 122 7.67 17.90 -32.02
C CYS A 122 8.75 18.01 -33.10
N ASN A 123 10.02 18.04 -32.74
CA ASN A 123 11.12 17.95 -33.71
C ASN A 123 11.49 16.48 -34.02
N LEU A 124 10.93 15.50 -33.30
CA LEU A 124 10.99 14.07 -33.62
C LEU A 124 9.67 13.56 -34.21
N ARG A 125 9.72 12.40 -34.87
CA ARG A 125 8.54 11.70 -35.41
C ARG A 125 8.59 10.23 -35.04
N CYS A 126 8.58 9.97 -33.73
CA CYS A 126 8.68 8.62 -33.18
C CYS A 126 7.54 7.75 -33.72
N VAL A 127 7.88 6.61 -34.32
CA VAL A 127 6.90 5.72 -34.97
C VAL A 127 5.96 5.04 -33.96
N PHE A 128 6.30 5.11 -32.67
CA PHE A 128 5.59 4.55 -31.52
C PHE A 128 5.04 5.65 -30.58
N CYS A 129 4.99 6.92 -31.03
CA CYS A 129 4.60 8.04 -30.16
C CYS A 129 3.16 7.86 -29.62
N GLN A 130 3.01 7.81 -28.30
CA GLN A 130 1.69 7.75 -27.65
C GLN A 130 0.89 9.03 -27.94
N ASN A 131 1.53 10.19 -27.82
CA ASN A 131 0.96 11.52 -28.09
C ASN A 131 1.05 11.92 -29.59
N HIS A 132 0.95 10.97 -30.51
CA HIS A 132 1.15 11.24 -31.95
C HIS A 132 0.09 12.19 -32.54
N ASP A 133 -1.09 12.25 -31.95
CA ASP A 133 -2.18 13.15 -32.30
C ASP A 133 -1.81 14.63 -32.09
N ILE A 134 -0.96 14.94 -31.09
CA ILE A 134 -0.48 16.31 -30.83
C ILE A 134 0.97 16.54 -31.27
N ALA A 135 1.79 15.49 -31.34
CA ALA A 135 3.21 15.60 -31.71
C ALA A 135 3.46 15.54 -33.22
N HIS A 136 2.67 14.75 -33.96
CA HIS A 136 2.81 14.64 -35.43
C HIS A 136 1.92 15.63 -36.18
N GLN A 137 0.96 16.24 -35.51
CA GLN A 137 0.01 17.17 -36.10
C GLN A 137 0.04 18.50 -35.35
N ARG A 138 -0.38 19.57 -36.03
CA ARG A 138 -0.45 20.92 -35.47
C ARG A 138 -1.87 21.14 -34.93
N ASN A 139 -2.13 20.78 -33.67
CA ASN A 139 -3.45 20.75 -33.03
C ASN A 139 -3.47 21.58 -31.72
N GLY A 140 -4.51 22.39 -31.52
CA GLY A 140 -4.68 23.24 -30.33
C GLY A 140 -4.60 24.74 -30.63
N PHE A 141 -4.44 25.53 -29.57
CA PHE A 141 -4.52 26.99 -29.57
C PHE A 141 -3.15 27.62 -29.80
N ASP A 142 -3.09 28.69 -30.59
CA ASP A 142 -1.88 29.51 -30.72
C ASP A 142 -1.89 30.54 -29.58
N LEU A 143 -0.86 30.52 -28.73
CA LEU A 143 -0.72 31.42 -27.59
C LEU A 143 0.57 32.23 -27.71
N THR A 144 0.47 33.53 -27.44
CA THR A 144 1.62 34.42 -27.27
C THR A 144 2.38 34.10 -25.97
N PRO A 145 3.66 34.53 -25.84
CA PRO A 145 4.39 34.38 -24.58
C PRO A 145 3.66 34.99 -23.36
N GLU A 146 2.97 36.11 -23.55
CA GLU A 146 2.20 36.81 -22.52
C GLU A 146 0.96 36.01 -22.09
N GLU A 147 0.17 35.50 -23.04
CA GLU A 147 -0.98 34.64 -22.73
C GLU A 147 -0.55 33.34 -22.06
N LEU A 148 0.58 32.78 -22.49
CA LEU A 148 1.14 31.57 -21.90
C LEU A 148 1.60 31.83 -20.45
N ALA A 149 2.17 33.01 -20.17
CA ALA A 149 2.52 33.44 -18.83
C ALA A 149 1.27 33.55 -17.93
N GLU A 150 0.17 34.15 -18.42
CA GLU A 150 -1.10 34.19 -17.69
C GLU A 150 -1.59 32.79 -17.30
N TRP A 151 -1.45 31.82 -18.20
CA TRP A 151 -1.81 30.43 -17.92
C TRP A 151 -0.94 29.81 -16.82
N TYR A 152 0.35 30.12 -16.76
CA TYR A 152 1.22 29.67 -15.66
C TYR A 152 0.72 30.21 -14.30
N LEU A 153 0.30 31.48 -14.27
CA LEU A 153 -0.26 32.10 -13.06
C LEU A 153 -1.60 31.47 -12.68
N LYS A 154 -2.46 31.13 -13.65
CA LYS A 154 -3.71 30.39 -13.40
C LYS A 154 -3.44 29.00 -12.83
N LEU A 155 -2.47 28.26 -13.37
CA LEU A 155 -2.04 26.97 -12.83
C LEU A 155 -1.54 27.10 -11.38
N GLN A 156 -0.76 28.13 -11.09
CA GLN A 156 -0.27 28.40 -9.74
C GLN A 156 -1.41 28.76 -8.76
N GLN A 157 -2.27 29.72 -9.13
CA GLN A 157 -3.25 30.31 -8.22
C GLN A 157 -4.52 29.46 -8.07
N VAL A 158 -5.03 28.94 -9.18
CA VAL A 158 -6.29 28.17 -9.23
C VAL A 158 -5.99 26.67 -9.19
N GLY A 159 -5.03 26.22 -9.99
CA GLY A 159 -4.64 24.80 -10.03
C GLY A 159 -3.91 24.35 -8.76
N ASN A 160 -3.25 25.27 -8.05
CA ASN A 160 -2.45 25.00 -6.84
C ASN A 160 -1.41 23.88 -7.04
N VAL A 161 -0.84 23.78 -8.24
CA VAL A 161 0.11 22.73 -8.63
C VAL A 161 1.50 22.93 -8.02
N HIS A 162 2.34 21.89 -8.07
CA HIS A 162 3.70 21.91 -7.48
C HIS A 162 4.77 22.56 -8.37
N ASN A 163 4.51 22.62 -9.67
CA ASN A 163 5.45 23.09 -10.70
C ASN A 163 4.70 23.47 -11.98
N ILE A 164 5.37 24.17 -12.89
CA ILE A 164 4.94 24.37 -14.28
C ILE A 164 5.77 23.43 -15.15
N ASN A 165 5.11 22.50 -15.84
CA ASN A 165 5.76 21.46 -16.64
C ASN A 165 5.50 21.66 -18.12
N LEU A 166 6.57 22.00 -18.83
CA LEU A 166 6.56 22.35 -20.23
C LEU A 166 6.89 21.09 -21.03
N VAL A 167 5.88 20.49 -21.64
CA VAL A 167 5.98 19.16 -22.28
C VAL A 167 6.19 19.30 -23.78
N THR A 168 7.35 18.82 -24.25
CA THR A 168 7.83 18.93 -25.65
C THR A 168 8.01 20.39 -26.14
N PRO A 169 8.74 21.27 -25.41
CA PRO A 169 8.92 22.66 -25.80
C PRO A 169 10.05 22.89 -26.82
N GLU A 170 10.74 21.84 -27.32
CA GLU A 170 12.03 21.94 -28.01
C GLU A 170 11.99 22.82 -29.27
N HIS A 171 10.86 22.87 -29.97
CA HIS A 171 10.68 23.67 -31.18
C HIS A 171 10.14 25.08 -30.92
N VAL A 172 9.82 25.43 -29.67
CA VAL A 172 9.24 26.72 -29.22
C VAL A 172 10.02 27.36 -28.06
N VAL A 173 11.29 26.99 -27.89
CA VAL A 173 12.14 27.43 -26.78
C VAL A 173 12.19 28.95 -26.60
N PRO A 174 12.32 29.80 -27.64
CA PRO A 174 12.30 31.26 -27.48
C PRO A 174 11.00 31.77 -26.90
N GLN A 175 9.85 31.30 -27.40
CA GLN A 175 8.54 31.70 -26.90
C GLN A 175 8.37 31.28 -25.44
N VAL A 176 8.85 30.09 -25.08
CA VAL A 176 8.86 29.59 -23.70
C VAL A 176 9.77 30.41 -22.80
N ALA A 177 10.97 30.79 -23.27
CA ALA A 177 11.88 31.61 -22.48
C ALA A 177 11.25 32.99 -22.20
N LEU A 178 10.61 33.59 -23.20
CA LEU A 178 9.86 34.83 -23.05
C LEU A 178 8.68 34.68 -22.07
N SER A 179 7.90 33.60 -22.16
CA SER A 179 6.75 33.38 -21.27
C SER A 179 7.16 33.17 -19.81
N ILE A 180 8.27 32.47 -19.54
CA ILE A 180 8.80 32.32 -18.17
C ILE A 180 9.23 33.67 -17.60
N LEU A 181 9.94 34.47 -18.40
CA LEU A 181 10.39 35.80 -17.99
C LEU A 181 9.21 36.75 -17.75
N THR A 182 8.16 36.69 -18.56
CA THR A 182 6.94 37.46 -18.35
C THR A 182 6.18 36.97 -17.11
N ALA A 183 6.03 35.65 -16.93
CA ALA A 183 5.36 35.06 -15.77
C ALA A 183 6.08 35.38 -14.46
N ARG A 184 7.43 35.43 -14.48
CA ARG A 184 8.24 35.92 -13.37
C ARG A 184 7.83 37.33 -12.97
N ASP A 185 7.75 38.25 -13.92
CA ASP A 185 7.39 39.65 -13.66
C ASP A 185 5.93 39.76 -13.14
N MET A 186 5.07 38.80 -13.48
CA MET A 186 3.70 38.64 -12.99
C MET A 186 3.59 37.93 -11.62
N GLY A 187 4.70 37.45 -11.04
CA GLY A 187 4.71 36.83 -9.71
C GLY A 187 4.63 35.29 -9.69
N LEU A 188 5.11 34.61 -10.74
CA LEU A 188 5.33 33.17 -10.71
C LEU A 188 6.38 32.79 -9.65
N LYS A 189 6.07 31.76 -8.86
CA LYS A 189 6.86 31.24 -7.73
C LYS A 189 7.13 29.74 -7.80
N LEU A 190 6.49 29.04 -8.74
CA LEU A 190 6.65 27.60 -8.89
C LEU A 190 7.91 27.27 -9.70
N PRO A 191 8.58 26.15 -9.41
CA PRO A 191 9.65 25.62 -10.26
C PRO A 191 9.15 25.32 -11.67
N VAL A 192 10.02 25.50 -12.66
CA VAL A 192 9.76 25.18 -14.07
C VAL A 192 10.47 23.87 -14.44
N ILE A 193 9.69 22.97 -15.05
CA ILE A 193 10.15 21.68 -15.57
C ILE A 193 10.17 21.76 -17.09
N TYR A 194 11.29 21.34 -17.68
CA TYR A 194 11.46 21.18 -19.12
C TYR A 194 11.43 19.68 -19.46
N ASN A 195 10.28 19.21 -19.94
CA ASN A 195 10.03 17.81 -20.30
C ASN A 195 10.30 17.61 -21.80
N THR A 196 11.38 16.88 -22.10
CA THR A 196 12.00 16.85 -23.43
C THR A 196 12.34 15.45 -23.89
N SER A 197 12.33 15.27 -25.21
CA SER A 197 12.88 14.11 -25.90
C SER A 197 14.42 14.02 -25.89
N SER A 198 15.09 15.04 -25.33
CA SER A 198 16.54 15.28 -25.35
C SER A 198 17.12 15.51 -26.75
N PHE A 199 16.28 15.64 -27.78
CA PHE A 199 16.71 16.03 -29.12
C PHE A 199 16.75 17.55 -29.26
N ASP A 200 17.43 18.21 -28.32
CA ASP A 200 17.59 19.65 -28.23
C ASP A 200 18.92 20.10 -28.83
N SER A 201 18.97 21.30 -29.39
CA SER A 201 20.26 21.95 -29.69
C SER A 201 20.89 22.51 -28.41
N LEU A 202 22.22 22.55 -28.33
CA LEU A 202 22.93 23.21 -27.24
C LEU A 202 22.57 24.70 -27.09
N ASP A 203 22.31 25.40 -28.20
CA ASP A 203 21.85 26.79 -28.22
C ASP A 203 20.54 26.98 -27.42
N SER A 204 19.55 26.10 -27.65
CA SER A 204 18.30 26.07 -26.87
C SER A 204 18.55 25.81 -25.39
N ILE A 205 19.41 24.84 -25.07
CA ILE A 205 19.73 24.50 -23.67
C ILE A 205 20.45 25.66 -22.97
N GLU A 206 21.34 26.38 -23.65
CA GLU A 206 21.98 27.60 -23.14
C GLU A 206 20.95 28.72 -22.88
N LEU A 207 20.00 28.93 -23.78
CA LEU A 207 18.94 29.94 -23.59
C LEU A 207 18.13 29.64 -22.33
N MET A 208 17.84 28.37 -22.07
CA MET A 208 17.06 27.90 -20.91
C MET A 208 17.83 27.86 -19.59
N ASP A 209 19.16 28.05 -19.61
CA ASP A 209 19.96 28.04 -18.38
C ASP A 209 19.52 29.14 -17.42
N GLY A 210 19.29 28.80 -16.16
CA GLY A 210 18.75 29.73 -15.18
C GLY A 210 17.27 30.07 -15.34
N LEU A 211 16.57 29.52 -16.35
CA LEU A 211 15.11 29.56 -16.45
C LEU A 211 14.45 28.26 -15.98
N VAL A 212 15.10 27.12 -16.26
CA VAL A 212 14.62 25.78 -15.90
C VAL A 212 15.23 25.33 -14.58
N ASP A 213 14.39 24.76 -13.73
CA ASP A 213 14.79 24.16 -12.46
C ASP A 213 15.03 22.66 -12.58
N ILE A 214 14.16 21.97 -13.32
CA ILE A 214 14.19 20.51 -13.49
C ILE A 214 14.16 20.18 -14.98
N TYR A 215 15.07 19.31 -15.42
CA TYR A 215 14.96 18.68 -16.73
C TYR A 215 14.38 17.28 -16.56
N LEU A 216 13.30 17.00 -17.29
CA LEU A 216 12.71 15.68 -17.40
C LEU A 216 13.07 15.14 -18.80
N ALA A 217 14.23 14.48 -18.87
CA ALA A 217 14.92 14.20 -20.12
C ALA A 217 14.72 12.74 -20.56
N ASP A 218 14.25 12.52 -21.79
CA ASP A 218 14.14 11.17 -22.34
C ASP A 218 15.41 10.78 -23.09
N PHE A 219 16.00 9.62 -22.79
CA PHE A 219 17.00 8.97 -23.64
C PHE A 219 16.39 7.69 -24.24
N LYS A 220 16.00 7.76 -25.53
CA LYS A 220 15.15 6.74 -26.15
C LYS A 220 15.90 5.54 -26.73
N VAL A 221 16.96 5.76 -27.52
CA VAL A 221 17.69 4.71 -28.27
C VAL A 221 19.16 5.07 -28.44
N TRP A 222 20.01 4.08 -28.67
CA TRP A 222 21.47 4.23 -28.74
C TRP A 222 22.00 4.17 -30.17
N LYS A 223 21.55 3.20 -30.97
CA LYS A 223 22.09 2.94 -32.31
C LYS A 223 21.53 3.93 -33.32
N SER A 224 22.38 4.45 -34.22
CA SER A 224 21.96 5.37 -35.29
C SER A 224 20.96 4.72 -36.26
N SER A 225 21.10 3.41 -36.52
CA SER A 225 20.15 2.64 -37.33
C SER A 225 18.74 2.60 -36.69
N THR A 226 18.67 2.37 -35.38
CA THR A 226 17.44 2.39 -34.60
C THR A 226 16.85 3.80 -34.56
N SER A 227 17.68 4.82 -34.34
CA SER A 227 17.30 6.24 -34.35
C SER A 227 16.63 6.63 -35.67
N LYS A 228 17.28 6.33 -36.80
CA LYS A 228 16.74 6.62 -38.15
C LYS A 228 15.44 5.88 -38.41
N ARG A 229 15.38 4.59 -38.02
CA ARG A 229 14.20 3.75 -38.26
C ARG A 229 13.00 4.19 -37.41
N LEU A 230 13.21 4.40 -36.11
CA LEU A 230 12.14 4.57 -35.12
C LEU A 230 11.84 6.03 -34.76
N LEU A 231 12.83 6.92 -34.75
CA LEU A 231 12.64 8.33 -34.37
C LEU A 231 12.60 9.29 -35.56
N LYS A 232 13.01 8.81 -36.74
CA LYS A 232 13.22 9.62 -37.96
C LYS A 232 14.26 10.72 -37.77
N ALA A 233 15.31 10.40 -37.02
CA ALA A 233 16.47 11.26 -36.77
C ALA A 233 17.76 10.44 -36.92
N ASP A 234 18.74 10.96 -37.65
CA ASP A 234 19.98 10.23 -37.96
C ASP A 234 20.98 10.25 -36.78
N ASN A 235 21.05 11.36 -36.03
CA ASN A 235 22.06 11.63 -34.99
C ASN A 235 21.44 11.81 -33.59
N TYR A 236 20.35 11.07 -33.28
CA TYR A 236 19.63 11.22 -32.01
C TYR A 236 20.50 10.97 -30.79
N ALA A 237 21.17 9.82 -30.72
CA ALA A 237 21.92 9.43 -29.52
C ALA A 237 23.04 10.42 -29.21
N GLU A 238 23.83 10.83 -30.21
CA GLU A 238 24.88 11.85 -30.07
C GLU A 238 24.32 13.17 -29.53
N THR A 239 23.22 13.64 -30.12
CA THR A 239 22.55 14.87 -29.65
C THR A 239 22.06 14.72 -28.21
N ALA A 240 21.39 13.61 -27.89
CA ALA A 240 20.86 13.35 -26.56
C ALA A 240 21.97 13.31 -25.51
N MET A 241 23.10 12.68 -25.84
CA MET A 241 24.28 12.66 -24.98
C MET A 241 24.80 14.08 -24.68
N GLU A 242 24.94 14.93 -25.68
CA GLU A 242 25.39 16.31 -25.50
C GLU A 242 24.38 17.15 -24.71
N SER A 243 23.09 17.04 -25.04
CA SER A 243 22.03 17.82 -24.40
C SER A 243 21.85 17.42 -22.94
N ILE A 244 21.84 16.12 -22.61
CA ILE A 244 21.71 15.63 -21.23
C ILE A 244 22.91 16.08 -20.38
N LYS A 245 24.13 16.02 -20.93
CA LYS A 245 25.32 16.57 -20.24
C LYS A 245 25.16 18.06 -19.96
N ALA A 246 24.70 18.84 -20.94
CA ALA A 246 24.47 20.28 -20.76
C ALA A 246 23.39 20.55 -19.70
N MET A 247 22.28 19.81 -19.72
CA MET A 247 21.22 19.90 -18.71
C MET A 247 21.77 19.60 -17.31
N HIS A 248 22.50 18.49 -17.15
CA HIS A 248 23.10 18.11 -15.86
C HIS A 248 24.12 19.14 -15.37
N ASN A 249 24.96 19.69 -16.24
CA ASN A 249 25.89 20.75 -15.88
C ASN A 249 25.18 22.01 -15.34
N GLN A 250 23.95 22.28 -15.79
CA GLN A 250 23.18 23.44 -15.33
C GLN A 250 22.48 23.23 -13.99
N VAL A 251 21.86 22.06 -13.77
CA VAL A 251 21.00 21.81 -12.60
C VAL A 251 21.47 20.71 -11.65
N GLY A 252 22.43 19.89 -12.06
CA GLY A 252 22.98 18.78 -11.28
C GLY A 252 22.01 17.61 -11.09
N ASP A 253 22.31 16.77 -10.10
CA ASP A 253 21.47 15.63 -9.71
C ASP A 253 20.16 16.09 -9.06
N LEU A 254 19.10 15.29 -9.21
CA LEU A 254 17.77 15.64 -8.72
C LEU A 254 17.76 15.82 -7.18
N CYS A 255 17.20 16.91 -6.70
CA CYS A 255 17.05 17.23 -5.29
C CYS A 255 15.59 17.49 -4.93
N PHE A 256 15.25 17.20 -3.69
CA PHE A 256 13.87 17.22 -3.19
C PHE A 256 13.73 18.07 -1.94
N THR A 257 12.52 18.55 -1.67
CA THR A 257 12.15 19.01 -0.34
C THR A 257 11.82 17.85 0.59
N SER A 258 11.77 18.11 1.90
CA SER A 258 11.47 17.08 2.92
C SER A 258 10.13 16.35 2.78
N ASP A 259 9.22 16.85 1.94
CA ASP A 259 7.95 16.22 1.57
C ASP A 259 8.07 15.27 0.36
N GLY A 260 9.27 15.13 -0.24
CA GLY A 260 9.57 14.26 -1.37
C GLY A 260 9.30 14.85 -2.74
N ILE A 261 9.02 16.16 -2.82
CA ILE A 261 8.76 16.85 -4.08
C ILE A 261 10.07 17.34 -4.68
N ALA A 262 10.32 16.99 -5.93
CA ALA A 262 11.50 17.43 -6.66
C ALA A 262 11.45 18.95 -6.90
N LYS A 263 12.59 19.62 -6.74
CA LYS A 263 12.70 21.08 -6.93
C LYS A 263 13.76 21.50 -7.93
N LYS A 264 14.83 20.71 -8.08
CA LYS A 264 15.95 21.03 -8.98
C LYS A 264 16.64 19.76 -9.43
N GLY A 265 17.18 19.74 -10.64
CA GLY A 265 18.10 18.71 -11.14
C GLY A 265 17.55 17.94 -12.34
N VAL A 266 18.26 16.89 -12.76
CA VAL A 266 17.84 16.06 -13.89
C VAL A 266 17.15 14.78 -13.39
N LEU A 267 15.94 14.54 -13.90
CA LEU A 267 15.29 13.23 -13.89
C LEU A 267 15.36 12.67 -15.31
N LEU A 268 16.11 11.60 -15.50
CA LEU A 268 16.23 10.95 -16.80
C LEU A 268 15.25 9.79 -16.93
N ARG A 269 14.57 9.71 -18.07
CA ARG A 269 13.66 8.62 -18.40
C ARG A 269 14.22 7.78 -19.55
N HIS A 270 14.16 6.47 -19.39
CA HIS A 270 14.48 5.53 -20.45
C HIS A 270 13.30 4.57 -20.65
N LEU A 271 12.64 4.67 -21.81
CA LEU A 271 11.56 3.76 -22.19
C LEU A 271 12.15 2.47 -22.73
N VAL A 272 12.00 1.37 -21.99
CA VAL A 272 12.45 0.06 -22.48
C VAL A 272 11.50 -0.39 -23.60
N MET A 273 12.07 -0.75 -24.74
CA MET A 273 11.31 -1.21 -25.91
C MET A 273 11.61 -2.67 -26.25
N PRO A 274 10.63 -3.41 -26.78
CA PRO A 274 10.80 -4.79 -27.26
C PRO A 274 12.05 -5.00 -28.14
N GLY A 275 12.92 -5.93 -27.72
CA GLY A 275 14.14 -6.30 -28.42
C GLY A 275 15.14 -5.15 -28.57
N LYS A 276 15.14 -4.17 -27.66
CA LYS A 276 16.06 -3.02 -27.61
C LYS A 276 16.73 -2.86 -26.24
N GLU A 277 16.62 -3.85 -25.37
CA GLU A 277 17.24 -3.89 -24.05
C GLU A 277 18.75 -3.68 -24.11
N ASP A 278 19.44 -4.20 -25.12
CA ASP A 278 20.88 -3.99 -25.27
C ASP A 278 21.24 -2.51 -25.50
N GLU A 279 20.39 -1.75 -26.20
CA GLU A 279 20.58 -0.30 -26.34
C GLU A 279 20.31 0.41 -25.01
N GLY A 280 19.32 -0.06 -24.24
CA GLY A 280 19.06 0.44 -22.90
C GLY A 280 20.22 0.24 -21.93
N LYS A 281 20.88 -0.92 -22.00
CA LYS A 281 22.10 -1.22 -21.21
C LYS A 281 23.24 -0.26 -21.55
N GLU A 282 23.45 0.05 -22.83
CA GLU A 282 24.46 1.03 -23.25
C GLU A 282 24.14 2.44 -22.74
N ILE A 283 22.86 2.85 -22.81
CA ILE A 283 22.40 4.14 -22.30
C ILE A 283 22.72 4.29 -20.81
N VAL A 284 22.31 3.34 -19.97
CA VAL A 284 22.52 3.45 -18.50
C VAL A 284 24.00 3.38 -18.12
N ARG A 285 24.81 2.58 -18.82
CA ARG A 285 26.27 2.54 -18.62
C ARG A 285 26.91 3.88 -18.96
N TRP A 286 26.53 4.45 -20.11
CA TRP A 286 27.07 5.74 -20.53
C TRP A 286 26.71 6.84 -19.54
N LEU A 287 25.47 6.90 -19.08
CA LEU A 287 25.00 7.86 -18.09
C LEU A 287 25.79 7.80 -16.79
N ALA A 288 25.98 6.59 -16.25
CA ALA A 288 26.75 6.39 -15.02
C ALA A 288 28.23 6.78 -15.17
N GLN A 289 28.81 6.59 -16.35
CA GLN A 289 30.22 6.90 -16.63
C GLN A 289 30.47 8.37 -16.99
N ASN A 290 29.51 9.03 -17.62
CA ASN A 290 29.73 10.32 -18.29
C ASN A 290 28.89 11.48 -17.72
N VAL A 291 27.86 11.20 -16.92
CA VAL A 291 26.97 12.21 -16.35
C VAL A 291 27.03 12.15 -14.84
N SER A 292 26.40 11.15 -14.21
CA SER A 292 26.44 10.95 -12.76
C SER A 292 25.91 9.57 -12.39
N LYS A 293 26.55 8.93 -11.41
CA LYS A 293 26.02 7.72 -10.76
C LYS A 293 24.85 8.02 -9.81
N ASP A 294 24.76 9.28 -9.38
CA ASP A 294 23.72 9.82 -8.52
C ASP A 294 22.56 10.42 -9.33
N MET A 295 22.55 10.26 -10.66
CA MET A 295 21.46 10.75 -11.49
C MET A 295 20.17 9.96 -11.17
N TYR A 296 19.06 10.68 -11.00
CA TYR A 296 17.76 10.07 -10.75
C TYR A 296 17.19 9.53 -12.06
N ILE A 297 16.95 8.22 -12.14
CA ILE A 297 16.55 7.57 -13.39
C ILE A 297 15.23 6.81 -13.24
N HIS A 298 14.36 6.94 -14.25
CA HIS A 298 13.16 6.14 -14.42
C HIS A 298 13.34 5.20 -15.60
N ILE A 299 13.52 3.91 -15.33
CA ILE A 299 13.55 2.86 -16.35
C ILE A 299 12.11 2.36 -16.51
N MET A 300 11.47 2.78 -17.59
CA MET A 300 10.02 2.68 -17.77
C MET A 300 9.63 1.42 -18.55
N GLU A 301 8.59 0.74 -18.05
CA GLU A 301 7.94 -0.39 -18.71
C GLU A 301 6.72 -0.01 -19.56
N GLN A 302 6.39 1.28 -19.59
CA GLN A 302 5.15 1.85 -20.14
C GLN A 302 5.05 1.82 -21.68
N TYR A 303 5.78 0.93 -22.34
CA TYR A 303 5.77 0.82 -23.79
C TYR A 303 4.43 0.28 -24.27
N HIS A 304 3.79 1.04 -25.16
CA HIS A 304 2.58 0.61 -25.87
C HIS A 304 2.79 0.79 -27.38
N PRO A 305 2.43 -0.21 -28.21
CA PRO A 305 2.45 -0.07 -29.66
C PRO A 305 1.44 0.98 -30.15
N ASP A 306 1.94 2.17 -30.52
CA ASP A 306 1.11 3.29 -30.97
C ASP A 306 1.53 3.86 -32.34
N ALA A 307 0.80 4.89 -32.79
CA ALA A 307 1.06 5.70 -33.98
C ALA A 307 1.18 4.94 -35.30
N HIS A 308 2.36 4.41 -35.64
CA HIS A 308 2.61 3.68 -36.89
C HIS A 308 2.89 2.19 -36.68
N VAL A 309 3.11 1.75 -35.44
CA VAL A 309 3.32 0.34 -35.11
C VAL A 309 2.03 -0.45 -35.32
N GLY A 310 2.12 -1.67 -35.86
CA GLY A 310 0.96 -2.55 -36.07
C GLY A 310 0.05 -2.18 -37.25
N LYS A 311 0.19 -0.99 -37.85
CA LYS A 311 -0.59 -0.60 -39.04
C LYS A 311 -0.19 -1.41 -40.27
N LYS A 312 -1.15 -1.73 -41.16
CA LYS A 312 -0.88 -2.46 -42.41
C LYS A 312 0.17 -1.75 -43.26
N LYS A 313 1.13 -2.48 -43.84
CA LYS A 313 2.04 -1.92 -44.84
C LYS A 313 1.21 -1.52 -46.08
N ARG A 314 1.43 -0.33 -46.63
CA ARG A 314 0.88 0.02 -47.95
C ARG A 314 1.53 -0.91 -48.97
N ALA A 315 0.74 -1.73 -49.65
CA ALA A 315 1.25 -2.66 -50.67
C ALA A 315 1.97 -1.86 -51.76
N ALA A 316 3.28 -2.09 -51.92
CA ALA A 316 3.92 -1.83 -53.20
C ALA A 316 3.36 -2.86 -54.18
N LYS A 317 2.95 -2.40 -55.38
CA LYS A 317 2.39 -3.16 -56.51
C LYS A 317 2.39 -4.69 -56.35
N GLN A 318 1.18 -5.26 -56.31
CA GLN A 318 0.88 -6.69 -56.34
C GLN A 318 1.81 -7.46 -57.30
N THR A 319 2.63 -8.34 -56.75
CA THR A 319 3.00 -9.59 -57.41
C THR A 319 2.12 -10.68 -56.80
N GLU A 320 1.40 -11.39 -57.68
CA GLU A 320 0.48 -12.47 -57.33
C GLU A 320 1.22 -13.61 -56.62
N GLY A 321 0.81 -13.90 -55.39
CA GLY A 321 1.36 -14.98 -54.58
C GLY A 321 1.09 -14.70 -53.11
N GLY A 322 0.17 -15.49 -52.52
CA GLY A 322 -0.40 -15.25 -51.18
C GLY A 322 0.63 -14.87 -50.13
N SER A 323 0.48 -13.69 -49.54
CA SER A 323 1.36 -13.20 -48.49
C SER A 323 0.55 -12.88 -47.24
N LYS A 324 1.02 -13.38 -46.10
CA LYS A 324 0.56 -13.00 -44.75
C LYS A 324 0.50 -11.47 -44.67
N GLU A 325 -0.57 -10.91 -44.10
CA GLU A 325 -0.68 -9.46 -43.90
C GLU A 325 0.51 -8.93 -43.08
N GLU A 326 1.52 -8.37 -43.74
CA GLU A 326 2.68 -7.80 -43.06
C GLU A 326 2.34 -6.44 -42.44
N VAL A 327 2.44 -6.35 -41.12
CA VAL A 327 2.26 -5.10 -40.37
C VAL A 327 3.57 -4.31 -40.28
N ARG A 328 3.46 -2.98 -40.12
CA ARG A 328 4.61 -2.08 -39.93
C ARG A 328 5.19 -2.26 -38.53
N TYR A 329 6.52 -2.31 -38.45
CA TYR A 329 7.27 -2.44 -37.19
C TYR A 329 6.83 -3.64 -36.33
N ALA A 330 6.59 -4.79 -36.98
CA ALA A 330 6.14 -6.01 -36.31
C ALA A 330 7.04 -6.44 -35.14
N ASP A 331 8.33 -6.14 -35.21
CA ASP A 331 9.33 -6.48 -34.20
C ASP A 331 9.12 -5.75 -32.86
N ILE A 332 8.45 -4.60 -32.86
CA ILE A 332 8.10 -3.84 -31.65
C ILE A 332 6.58 -3.80 -31.40
N ASN A 333 5.78 -4.56 -32.15
CA ASN A 333 4.33 -4.59 -31.98
C ASN A 333 3.90 -5.56 -30.85
N ARG A 334 4.45 -5.36 -29.65
CA ARG A 334 4.14 -6.14 -28.44
C ARG A 334 4.52 -5.35 -27.19
N ALA A 335 4.05 -5.79 -26.02
CA ALA A 335 4.55 -5.28 -24.75
C ALA A 335 6.02 -5.72 -24.51
N VAL A 336 6.70 -4.96 -23.65
CA VAL A 336 8.01 -5.33 -23.09
C VAL A 336 7.86 -6.51 -22.14
N THR A 337 8.86 -7.37 -22.04
CA THR A 337 8.87 -8.47 -21.06
C THR A 337 9.60 -8.07 -19.77
N ASP A 338 9.28 -8.74 -18.67
CA ASP A 338 9.98 -8.52 -17.39
C ASP A 338 11.48 -8.80 -17.49
N GLN A 339 11.88 -9.73 -18.35
CA GLN A 339 13.29 -10.02 -18.62
C GLN A 339 13.99 -8.85 -19.32
N GLU A 340 13.36 -8.25 -20.33
CA GLU A 340 13.89 -7.08 -21.04
C GLU A 340 14.06 -5.91 -20.06
N LEU A 341 13.01 -5.61 -19.28
CA LEU A 341 13.02 -4.56 -18.27
C LEU A 341 14.07 -4.81 -17.18
N GLY A 342 14.06 -6.02 -16.60
CA GLY A 342 14.97 -6.46 -15.55
C GLY A 342 16.43 -6.34 -15.99
N SER A 343 16.75 -6.76 -17.21
CA SER A 343 18.12 -6.70 -17.72
C SER A 343 18.68 -5.28 -17.85
N VAL A 344 17.83 -4.28 -18.12
CA VAL A 344 18.24 -2.86 -18.17
C VAL A 344 18.38 -2.30 -16.75
N LYS A 345 17.46 -2.65 -15.84
CA LYS A 345 17.56 -2.29 -14.41
C LYS A 345 18.84 -2.86 -13.78
N ASP A 346 19.17 -4.11 -14.07
CA ASP A 346 20.37 -4.76 -13.56
C ASP A 346 21.64 -4.13 -14.12
N ALA A 347 21.69 -3.83 -15.42
CA ALA A 347 22.82 -3.12 -16.01
C ALA A 347 23.02 -1.71 -15.41
N ALA A 348 21.94 -1.02 -15.04
CA ALA A 348 22.03 0.27 -14.36
C ALA A 348 22.64 0.13 -12.95
N ARG A 349 22.21 -0.89 -12.19
CA ARG A 349 22.77 -1.21 -10.87
C ARG A 349 24.24 -1.62 -10.94
N GLU A 350 24.59 -2.47 -11.91
CA GLU A 350 25.98 -2.87 -12.19
C GLU A 350 26.86 -1.68 -12.56
N ALA A 351 26.33 -0.71 -13.30
CA ALA A 351 27.02 0.54 -13.61
C ALA A 351 27.18 1.47 -12.38
N GLY A 352 26.57 1.13 -11.25
CA GLY A 352 26.65 1.87 -9.99
C GLY A 352 25.56 2.92 -9.81
N MET A 353 24.53 2.93 -10.65
CA MET A 353 23.35 3.77 -10.44
C MET A 353 22.50 3.15 -9.33
N TRP A 354 22.04 3.99 -8.40
CA TRP A 354 21.34 3.52 -7.21
C TRP A 354 20.03 4.28 -6.94
N ARG A 355 19.76 5.37 -7.67
CA ARG A 355 18.57 6.20 -7.46
C ARG A 355 17.55 6.02 -8.57
N PHE A 356 16.57 5.17 -8.32
CA PHE A 356 15.51 4.85 -9.26
C PHE A 356 14.18 5.48 -8.86
N VAL A 357 13.37 5.84 -9.85
CA VAL A 357 11.95 6.04 -9.65
C VAL A 357 11.32 4.66 -9.48
N GLU A 358 10.96 4.33 -8.24
CA GLU A 358 10.11 3.18 -7.96
C GLU A 358 8.67 3.59 -8.24
N VAL A 359 8.08 3.02 -9.30
CA VAL A 359 6.64 3.09 -9.46
C VAL A 359 6.05 2.35 -8.28
N ASN A 360 5.25 3.01 -7.46
CA ASN A 360 4.55 2.40 -6.33
C ASN A 360 3.43 1.49 -6.88
N GLU A 361 3.81 0.46 -7.63
CA GLU A 361 2.97 -0.40 -8.46
C GLU A 361 2.30 -1.51 -7.64
N GLN A 362 2.82 -1.78 -6.44
CA GLN A 362 2.43 -2.95 -5.69
C GLN A 362 1.48 -2.67 -4.53
N ALA A 363 1.28 -1.43 -4.08
CA ALA A 363 0.21 -1.14 -3.11
C ALA A 363 -1.15 -1.53 -3.68
N MET A 364 -1.96 -2.27 -2.90
CA MET A 364 -3.33 -2.60 -3.29
C MET A 364 -4.03 -1.30 -3.69
N LYS A 365 -4.27 -1.15 -5.00
CA LYS A 365 -4.57 0.15 -5.56
C LYS A 365 -5.84 0.69 -4.89
N PRO A 366 -5.88 1.95 -4.44
CA PRO A 366 -7.01 2.48 -3.66
C PRO A 366 -8.37 2.24 -4.32
N TYR A 367 -8.41 2.22 -5.66
CA TYR A 367 -9.62 1.91 -6.44
C TYR A 367 -10.09 0.46 -6.38
N ILE A 368 -9.25 -0.49 -5.92
CA ILE A 368 -9.64 -1.88 -5.61
C ILE A 368 -9.98 -1.98 -4.11
N ALA A 369 -9.11 -1.42 -3.27
CA ALA A 369 -9.23 -1.51 -1.82
C ALA A 369 -10.51 -0.87 -1.26
N ILE A 370 -10.85 0.33 -1.75
CA ILE A 370 -12.00 1.10 -1.27
C ILE A 370 -13.31 0.38 -1.65
N PRO A 371 -13.56 0.01 -2.93
CA PRO A 371 -14.78 -0.74 -3.27
C PRO A 371 -14.88 -2.09 -2.57
N ALA A 372 -13.77 -2.83 -2.43
CA ALA A 372 -13.77 -4.12 -1.72
C ALA A 372 -14.13 -3.95 -0.24
N THR A 373 -13.55 -2.96 0.43
CA THR A 373 -13.88 -2.64 1.84
C THR A 373 -15.33 -2.21 1.99
N LEU A 374 -15.83 -1.35 1.11
CA LEU A 374 -17.23 -0.92 1.10
C LEU A 374 -18.18 -2.11 0.87
N ALA A 375 -17.83 -3.04 -0.02
CA ALA A 375 -18.62 -4.25 -0.26
C ALA A 375 -18.67 -5.16 0.97
N LEU A 376 -17.57 -5.30 1.71
CA LEU A 376 -17.52 -6.06 2.97
C LEU A 376 -18.38 -5.40 4.05
N VAL A 377 -18.29 -4.08 4.20
CA VAL A 377 -19.12 -3.29 5.14
C VAL A 377 -20.60 -3.43 4.80
N TYR A 378 -20.96 -3.27 3.53
CA TYR A 378 -22.33 -3.45 3.05
C TYR A 378 -22.83 -4.88 3.30
N ARG A 379 -22.00 -5.90 3.03
CA ARG A 379 -22.36 -7.29 3.32
C ARG A 379 -22.55 -7.53 4.81
N ALA A 380 -21.68 -6.98 5.66
CA ALA A 380 -21.77 -7.13 7.11
C ALA A 380 -23.07 -6.53 7.67
N TRP A 381 -23.41 -5.33 7.19
CA TRP A 381 -24.65 -4.64 7.53
C TRP A 381 -25.90 -5.39 7.01
N SER A 382 -25.94 -5.69 5.71
CA SER A 382 -27.11 -6.32 5.06
C SER A 382 -27.40 -7.73 5.58
N ARG A 383 -26.37 -8.48 5.99
CA ARG A 383 -26.51 -9.83 6.55
C ARG A 383 -26.56 -9.87 8.07
N LYS A 384 -26.50 -8.72 8.76
CA LYS A 384 -26.44 -8.59 10.23
C LYS A 384 -25.42 -9.54 10.87
N SER A 385 -24.28 -9.77 10.21
CA SER A 385 -23.23 -10.67 10.71
C SER A 385 -22.36 -10.03 11.78
N LEU A 386 -22.31 -8.70 11.82
CA LEU A 386 -21.57 -7.92 12.80
C LEU A 386 -22.49 -6.87 13.47
N THR A 387 -22.21 -6.58 14.74
CA THR A 387 -22.79 -5.41 15.43
C THR A 387 -22.33 -4.11 14.76
N THR A 388 -23.03 -2.98 14.99
CA THR A 388 -22.61 -1.67 14.44
C THR A 388 -21.18 -1.31 14.83
N ALA A 389 -20.81 -1.52 16.10
CA ALA A 389 -19.43 -1.35 16.56
C ALA A 389 -18.46 -2.35 15.88
N GLY A 390 -18.90 -3.60 15.68
CA GLY A 390 -18.15 -4.62 14.95
C GLY A 390 -17.86 -4.25 13.49
N ILE A 391 -18.82 -3.61 12.81
CA ILE A 391 -18.64 -3.11 11.43
C ILE A 391 -17.56 -2.02 11.39
N VAL A 392 -17.58 -1.08 12.34
CA VAL A 392 -16.55 -0.03 12.44
C VAL A 392 -15.18 -0.64 12.70
N ALA A 393 -15.07 -1.56 13.66
CA ALA A 393 -13.81 -2.26 13.93
C ALA A 393 -13.31 -3.03 12.70
N ALA A 394 -14.19 -3.76 12.01
CA ALA A 394 -13.84 -4.50 10.79
C ALA A 394 -13.39 -3.57 9.66
N ALA A 395 -14.02 -2.41 9.49
CA ALA A 395 -13.62 -1.41 8.50
C ALA A 395 -12.23 -0.85 8.80
N ILE A 396 -11.93 -0.54 10.07
CA ILE A 396 -10.61 -0.08 10.51
C ILE A 396 -9.56 -1.16 10.26
N THR A 397 -9.81 -2.40 10.69
CA THR A 397 -8.92 -3.54 10.44
C THR A 397 -8.68 -3.74 8.94
N ALA A 398 -9.72 -3.67 8.11
CA ALA A 398 -9.62 -3.78 6.67
C ALA A 398 -8.75 -2.68 6.05
N LEU A 399 -8.91 -1.43 6.49
CA LEU A 399 -8.06 -0.31 6.07
C LEU A 399 -6.60 -0.51 6.45
N VAL A 400 -6.32 -0.97 7.67
CA VAL A 400 -4.96 -1.28 8.14
C VAL A 400 -4.31 -2.36 7.29
N HIS A 401 -5.05 -3.38 6.88
CA HIS A 401 -4.51 -4.43 6.00
C HIS A 401 -4.41 -3.98 4.54
N ALA A 402 -5.31 -3.09 4.09
CA ALA A 402 -5.32 -2.55 2.74
C ALA A 402 -4.19 -1.55 2.46
N GLN A 403 -3.61 -0.95 3.50
CA GLN A 403 -2.43 -0.09 3.38
C GLN A 403 -1.14 -0.85 3.06
N HIS A 404 -1.13 -2.17 3.29
CA HIS A 404 0.01 -3.00 2.99
C HIS A 404 0.27 -3.01 1.47
N PRO A 405 1.55 -3.02 1.01
CA PRO A 405 1.86 -3.15 -0.40
C PRO A 405 1.15 -4.39 -0.99
N TRP A 406 1.54 -5.59 -0.55
CA TRP A 406 0.94 -6.84 -1.05
C TRP A 406 -0.54 -6.99 -0.67
N SER A 407 -1.34 -7.56 -1.57
CA SER A 407 -2.77 -7.85 -1.37
C SER A 407 -3.05 -9.01 -0.40
N THR A 408 -2.01 -9.77 -0.03
CA THR A 408 -2.11 -10.98 0.79
C THR A 408 -2.77 -10.72 2.14
N PRO A 409 -2.32 -9.76 3.00
CA PRO A 409 -2.91 -9.58 4.32
C PRO A 409 -4.40 -9.20 4.28
N PHE A 410 -4.78 -8.33 3.34
CA PHE A 410 -6.18 -7.95 3.14
C PHE A 410 -7.03 -9.14 2.68
N THR A 411 -6.53 -9.92 1.73
CA THR A 411 -7.30 -11.05 1.20
C THR A 411 -7.46 -12.18 2.23
N LEU A 412 -6.43 -12.44 3.04
CA LEU A 412 -6.53 -13.40 4.14
C LEU A 412 -7.61 -13.02 5.17
N LEU A 413 -7.68 -11.73 5.52
CA LEU A 413 -8.76 -11.19 6.37
C LEU A 413 -10.13 -11.45 5.75
N VAL A 414 -10.28 -11.21 4.44
CA VAL A 414 -11.55 -11.44 3.71
C VAL A 414 -11.93 -12.91 3.71
N VAL A 415 -10.99 -13.80 3.39
CA VAL A 415 -11.22 -15.25 3.38
C VAL A 415 -11.61 -15.75 4.76
N PHE A 416 -10.92 -15.30 5.81
CA PHE A 416 -11.28 -15.62 7.19
C PHE A 416 -12.70 -15.15 7.54
N TYR A 417 -13.04 -13.88 7.26
CA TYR A 417 -14.36 -13.32 7.55
C TYR A 417 -15.48 -14.07 6.80
N MET A 418 -15.28 -14.34 5.51
CA MET A 418 -16.26 -15.04 4.67
C MET A 418 -16.42 -16.50 5.08
N GLY A 419 -15.31 -17.18 5.35
CA GLY A 419 -15.28 -18.55 5.85
C GLY A 419 -15.98 -18.68 7.20
N GLY A 420 -15.60 -17.86 8.18
CA GLY A 420 -16.20 -17.84 9.51
C GLY A 420 -17.70 -17.56 9.47
N THR A 421 -18.13 -16.53 8.74
CA THR A 421 -19.56 -16.21 8.58
C THR A 421 -20.35 -17.36 7.95
N THR A 422 -19.72 -18.11 7.04
CA THR A 422 -20.35 -19.27 6.41
C THR A 422 -20.45 -20.43 7.40
N ALA A 423 -19.38 -20.73 8.14
CA ALA A 423 -19.34 -21.79 9.15
C ALA A 423 -20.37 -21.56 10.26
N THR A 424 -20.53 -20.32 10.74
CA THR A 424 -21.56 -19.95 11.74
C THR A 424 -22.97 -20.30 11.26
N LYS A 425 -23.28 -20.06 9.98
CA LYS A 425 -24.63 -20.25 9.41
C LYS A 425 -24.99 -21.71 9.14
N VAL A 426 -24.03 -22.62 9.01
CA VAL A 426 -24.32 -24.04 8.74
C VAL A 426 -25.13 -24.62 9.89
N LYS A 427 -26.37 -25.05 9.63
CA LYS A 427 -27.28 -25.68 10.62
C LYS A 427 -27.45 -24.89 11.92
N HIS A 428 -27.50 -23.56 11.83
CA HIS A 428 -27.66 -22.67 12.98
C HIS A 428 -28.84 -23.02 13.90
N ASP A 429 -29.97 -23.45 13.32
CA ASP A 429 -31.18 -23.85 14.09
C ASP A 429 -30.95 -25.08 14.99
N ILE A 430 -30.00 -25.94 14.62
CA ILE A 430 -29.61 -27.11 15.43
C ILE A 430 -28.60 -26.68 16.50
N LYS A 431 -27.61 -25.85 16.13
CA LYS A 431 -26.56 -25.38 17.06
C LYS A 431 -27.15 -24.61 18.24
N SER A 432 -28.11 -23.72 17.97
CA SER A 432 -28.77 -22.89 18.97
C SER A 432 -29.53 -23.68 20.04
N GLN A 433 -29.83 -24.96 19.77
CA GLN A 433 -30.47 -25.85 20.72
C GLN A 433 -29.48 -26.64 21.58
N LEU A 434 -28.17 -26.61 21.28
CA LEU A 434 -27.15 -27.38 21.98
C LEU A 434 -26.56 -26.66 23.20
N THR A 435 -26.60 -25.32 23.23
CA THR A 435 -26.16 -24.46 24.35
C THR A 435 -27.29 -23.58 24.87
N VAL A 436 -27.09 -22.94 26.02
CA VAL A 436 -28.04 -22.00 26.64
C VAL A 436 -27.37 -20.64 26.80
N SER A 437 -28.05 -19.56 26.45
CA SER A 437 -27.51 -18.22 26.72
C SER A 437 -27.60 -17.89 28.22
N SER A 438 -26.59 -17.22 28.75
CA SER A 438 -26.60 -16.66 30.12
C SER A 438 -27.82 -15.76 30.43
N THR A 439 -28.50 -15.24 29.40
CA THR A 439 -29.73 -14.42 29.50
C THR A 439 -31.05 -15.22 29.42
N GLY A 440 -31.01 -16.55 29.34
CA GLY A 440 -32.20 -17.42 29.45
C GLY A 440 -32.91 -17.77 28.14
N SER A 441 -32.43 -17.31 26.98
CA SER A 441 -32.93 -17.71 25.65
C SER A 441 -32.20 -18.97 25.12
N SER A 442 -32.75 -19.61 24.06
CA SER A 442 -32.01 -20.63 23.28
C SER A 442 -30.64 -20.08 22.90
N GLY A 443 -29.57 -20.86 23.11
CA GLY A 443 -28.18 -20.46 22.87
C GLY A 443 -27.90 -20.21 21.38
N GLY A 444 -26.67 -19.79 21.07
CA GLY A 444 -26.25 -19.42 19.71
C GLY A 444 -25.68 -18.01 19.65
N GLU A 445 -24.48 -17.89 19.06
CA GLU A 445 -23.82 -16.59 18.91
C GLU A 445 -24.67 -15.65 18.05
N GLY A 446 -25.00 -14.48 18.60
CA GLY A 446 -25.56 -13.36 17.84
C GLY A 446 -24.53 -12.75 16.89
N ALA A 447 -24.83 -11.54 16.38
CA ALA A 447 -23.89 -10.82 15.52
C ALA A 447 -22.55 -10.58 16.26
N ARG A 448 -21.42 -10.83 15.60
CA ARG A 448 -20.09 -10.72 16.22
C ARG A 448 -19.79 -9.28 16.64
N THR A 449 -19.12 -9.14 17.78
CA THR A 449 -18.80 -7.84 18.39
C THR A 449 -17.48 -7.26 17.88
N HIS A 450 -17.23 -5.98 18.17
CA HIS A 450 -15.93 -5.34 17.90
C HIS A 450 -14.78 -6.02 18.64
N ILE A 451 -15.03 -6.55 19.85
CA ILE A 451 -14.03 -7.27 20.64
C ILE A 451 -13.62 -8.56 19.91
N GLN A 452 -14.59 -9.35 19.43
CA GLN A 452 -14.33 -10.57 18.67
C GLN A 452 -13.59 -10.30 17.34
N VAL A 453 -13.90 -9.18 16.67
CA VAL A 453 -13.17 -8.76 15.46
C VAL A 453 -11.69 -8.46 15.79
N LEU A 454 -11.45 -7.68 16.85
CA LEU A 454 -10.09 -7.30 17.25
C LEU A 454 -9.31 -8.50 17.78
N ALA A 455 -9.95 -9.37 18.56
CA ALA A 455 -9.31 -10.55 19.16
C ALA A 455 -8.65 -11.45 18.11
N ASN A 456 -9.31 -11.63 16.98
CA ASN A 456 -8.83 -12.46 15.89
C ASN A 456 -7.85 -11.76 14.93
N SER A 457 -7.75 -10.42 14.96
CA SER A 457 -7.05 -9.67 13.92
C SER A 457 -5.99 -8.69 14.41
N ILE A 458 -5.92 -8.38 15.72
CA ILE A 458 -5.03 -7.34 16.23
C ILE A 458 -3.55 -7.70 16.06
N VAL A 459 -3.19 -8.97 16.32
CA VAL A 459 -1.83 -9.48 16.15
C VAL A 459 -1.42 -9.42 14.67
N ALA A 460 -2.25 -9.95 13.77
CA ALA A 460 -2.03 -9.82 12.32
C ALA A 460 -1.95 -8.36 11.85
N SER A 461 -2.77 -7.46 12.39
CA SER A 461 -2.75 -6.03 12.06
C SER A 461 -1.41 -5.38 12.42
N ILE A 462 -0.88 -5.69 13.62
CA ILE A 462 0.41 -5.18 14.08
C ILE A 462 1.53 -5.72 13.18
N LEU A 463 1.56 -7.04 12.93
CA LEU A 463 2.58 -7.66 12.09
C LEU A 463 2.52 -7.16 10.65
N THR A 464 1.33 -6.97 10.09
CA THR A 464 1.12 -6.40 8.76
C THR A 464 1.72 -5.00 8.66
N GLN A 465 1.48 -4.15 9.66
CA GLN A 465 2.03 -2.78 9.67
C GLN A 465 3.54 -2.75 9.88
N LEU A 466 4.09 -3.65 10.70
CA LEU A 466 5.54 -3.81 10.85
C LEU A 466 6.17 -4.26 9.53
N HIS A 467 5.56 -5.24 8.85
CA HIS A 467 6.03 -5.74 7.58
C HIS A 467 5.98 -4.66 6.48
N ALA A 468 4.87 -3.93 6.36
CA ALA A 468 4.76 -2.80 5.43
C ALA A 468 5.86 -1.75 5.65
N ARG A 469 6.22 -1.47 6.91
CA ARG A 469 7.31 -0.55 7.25
C ARG A 469 8.68 -1.10 6.88
N GLN A 470 8.91 -2.41 7.02
CA GLN A 470 10.17 -3.04 6.61
C GLN A 470 10.32 -3.09 5.08
N LEU A 471 9.25 -3.41 4.34
CA LEU A 471 9.25 -3.36 2.88
C LEU A 471 9.64 -1.96 2.38
N ALA A 472 8.98 -0.92 2.93
CA ALA A 472 9.27 0.48 2.61
C ALA A 472 10.71 0.95 2.95
N ARG A 473 11.45 0.19 3.78
CA ARG A 473 12.84 0.51 4.14
C ARG A 473 13.85 -0.29 3.33
N ASN A 474 13.57 -1.58 3.15
CA ASN A 474 14.49 -2.53 2.54
C ASN A 474 14.38 -2.55 1.00
N GLY A 475 13.35 -1.93 0.42
CA GLY A 475 13.14 -1.90 -1.03
C GLY A 475 12.87 -3.31 -1.62
N GLN A 476 12.37 -4.22 -0.79
CA GLN A 476 12.05 -5.58 -1.21
C GLN A 476 10.59 -5.65 -1.63
N ASP A 477 10.35 -6.15 -2.84
CA ASP A 477 9.02 -6.18 -3.46
C ASP A 477 8.40 -7.58 -3.47
N CYS A 478 9.11 -8.60 -3.00
CA CYS A 478 8.70 -10.00 -3.11
C CYS A 478 9.04 -10.81 -1.86
N PHE A 479 8.33 -11.92 -1.63
CA PHE A 479 8.58 -12.88 -0.56
C PHE A 479 9.75 -13.79 -0.93
N SER A 480 10.83 -13.71 -0.15
CA SER A 480 12.15 -14.30 -0.48
C SER A 480 12.47 -15.60 0.24
N ASN A 481 11.46 -16.23 0.87
CA ASN A 481 11.57 -17.50 1.58
C ASN A 481 12.71 -17.55 2.61
N GLY A 482 12.87 -16.47 3.39
CA GLY A 482 13.87 -16.40 4.45
C GLY A 482 15.22 -15.84 4.02
N THR A 483 15.37 -15.35 2.79
CA THR A 483 16.56 -14.56 2.44
C THR A 483 16.56 -13.22 3.17
N ASN A 484 15.38 -12.68 3.48
CA ASN A 484 15.20 -11.50 4.31
C ASN A 484 14.43 -11.83 5.60
N ALA A 485 14.88 -11.27 6.72
CA ALA A 485 14.20 -11.39 8.01
C ALA A 485 12.79 -10.79 8.02
N ALA A 486 12.47 -9.87 7.10
CA ALA A 486 11.12 -9.34 6.93
C ALA A 486 10.09 -10.44 6.58
N ASP A 487 10.49 -11.49 5.85
CA ASP A 487 9.60 -12.61 5.49
C ASP A 487 9.00 -13.29 6.73
N LEU A 488 9.72 -13.27 7.86
CA LEU A 488 9.24 -13.79 9.13
C LEU A 488 7.96 -13.08 9.57
N LEU A 489 7.86 -11.75 9.44
CA LEU A 489 6.64 -11.02 9.79
C LEU A 489 5.44 -11.48 8.96
N MET A 490 5.64 -11.74 7.67
CA MET A 490 4.59 -12.25 6.80
C MET A 490 4.20 -13.69 7.16
N VAL A 491 5.15 -14.56 7.53
CA VAL A 491 4.85 -15.89 8.11
C VAL A 491 3.94 -15.74 9.34
N GLY A 492 4.25 -14.80 10.23
CA GLY A 492 3.42 -14.51 11.41
C GLY A 492 1.99 -14.09 11.04
N VAL A 493 1.81 -13.24 10.02
CA VAL A 493 0.47 -12.85 9.52
C VAL A 493 -0.30 -14.06 8.97
N VAL A 494 0.35 -14.92 8.17
CA VAL A 494 -0.28 -16.13 7.62
C VAL A 494 -0.64 -17.11 8.75
N ALA A 495 0.26 -17.31 9.70
CA ALA A 495 0.06 -18.19 10.85
C ALA A 495 -1.11 -17.71 11.73
N ASN A 496 -1.23 -16.40 11.97
CA ASN A 496 -2.37 -15.81 12.67
C ASN A 496 -3.69 -16.23 12.01
N TYR A 497 -3.85 -15.91 10.72
CA TYR A 497 -5.10 -16.16 10.01
C TYR A 497 -5.39 -17.66 9.86
N ALA A 498 -4.37 -18.50 9.72
CA ALA A 498 -4.53 -19.95 9.68
C ALA A 498 -5.04 -20.50 11.01
N ALA A 499 -4.49 -20.04 12.14
CA ALA A 499 -4.86 -20.48 13.47
C ALA A 499 -6.28 -20.03 13.86
N VAL A 500 -6.62 -18.75 13.67
CA VAL A 500 -7.98 -18.25 13.99
C VAL A 500 -9.04 -18.81 13.04
N ALA A 501 -8.70 -19.10 11.78
CA ALA A 501 -9.61 -19.79 10.86
C ALA A 501 -9.82 -21.25 11.28
N ALA A 502 -8.75 -21.96 11.67
CA ALA A 502 -8.85 -23.32 12.17
C ALA A 502 -9.73 -23.39 13.42
N ASP A 503 -9.51 -22.49 14.37
CA ASP A 503 -10.29 -22.43 15.59
C ASP A 503 -11.78 -22.14 15.30
N THR A 504 -12.05 -21.10 14.51
CA THR A 504 -13.42 -20.74 14.14
C THR A 504 -14.15 -21.90 13.46
N PHE A 505 -13.51 -22.62 12.54
CA PHE A 505 -14.15 -23.75 11.86
C PHE A 505 -14.33 -24.95 12.79
N SER A 506 -13.35 -25.19 13.68
CA SER A 506 -13.37 -26.28 14.66
C SER A 506 -14.51 -26.11 15.67
N SER A 507 -14.67 -24.92 16.25
CA SER A 507 -15.75 -24.62 17.19
C SER A 507 -17.12 -24.62 16.50
N GLU A 508 -17.24 -23.95 15.36
CA GLU A 508 -18.50 -23.77 14.65
C GLU A 508 -19.04 -25.07 14.03
N LEU A 509 -18.20 -25.90 13.44
CA LEU A 509 -18.64 -27.15 12.81
C LEU A 509 -18.50 -28.35 13.75
N GLY A 510 -17.56 -28.30 14.70
CA GLY A 510 -17.31 -29.38 15.65
C GLY A 510 -18.44 -29.59 16.66
N ILE A 511 -19.18 -28.53 17.02
CA ILE A 511 -20.36 -28.66 17.91
C ILE A 511 -21.45 -29.57 17.32
N LEU A 512 -21.48 -29.72 15.99
CA LEU A 512 -22.42 -30.59 15.28
C LEU A 512 -21.94 -32.06 15.19
N SER A 513 -20.82 -32.41 15.84
CA SER A 513 -20.30 -33.78 15.80
C SER A 513 -21.28 -34.77 16.43
N LYS A 514 -21.41 -35.95 15.79
CA LYS A 514 -22.18 -37.07 16.34
C LYS A 514 -21.48 -37.72 17.55
N SER A 515 -20.16 -37.54 17.64
CA SER A 515 -19.35 -38.05 18.74
C SER A 515 -19.29 -37.05 19.87
N LYS A 516 -19.40 -37.52 21.12
CA LYS A 516 -19.33 -36.64 22.29
C LYS A 516 -17.92 -36.03 22.42
N PRO A 517 -17.79 -34.72 22.74
CA PRO A 517 -16.48 -34.08 22.94
C PRO A 517 -15.70 -34.67 24.11
N ARG A 518 -14.38 -34.58 24.03
CA ARG A 518 -13.45 -35.00 25.09
C ARG A 518 -12.63 -33.79 25.55
N LEU A 519 -12.49 -33.63 26.86
CA LEU A 519 -11.74 -32.51 27.43
C LEU A 519 -10.23 -32.73 27.27
N ILE A 520 -9.55 -31.86 26.51
CA ILE A 520 -8.12 -32.00 26.18
C ILE A 520 -7.18 -31.84 27.39
N THR A 521 -7.59 -31.06 28.40
CA THR A 521 -6.83 -30.85 29.63
C THR A 521 -6.97 -31.99 30.64
N SER A 522 -7.87 -32.95 30.39
CA SER A 522 -8.06 -34.13 31.23
C SER A 522 -7.14 -35.25 30.78
N LEU A 523 -6.27 -35.75 31.69
CA LEU A 523 -5.39 -36.90 31.41
C LEU A 523 -6.13 -38.15 30.94
N THR A 524 -7.37 -38.35 31.40
CA THR A 524 -8.25 -39.46 31.01
C THR A 524 -9.11 -39.17 29.77
N LEU A 525 -8.99 -37.98 29.16
CA LEU A 525 -9.84 -37.50 28.05
C LEU A 525 -11.33 -37.75 28.30
N ARG A 526 -11.80 -37.32 29.49
CA ARG A 526 -13.18 -37.52 29.93
C ARG A 526 -14.15 -36.84 28.97
N VAL A 527 -15.33 -37.45 28.84
CA VAL A 527 -16.40 -36.92 27.99
C VAL A 527 -17.05 -35.71 28.65
N VAL A 528 -17.25 -34.65 27.89
CA VAL A 528 -17.88 -33.40 28.33
C VAL A 528 -19.03 -32.99 27.41
N PRO A 529 -19.97 -32.16 27.87
CA PRO A 529 -21.06 -31.67 27.03
C PRO A 529 -20.57 -30.87 25.80
N PRO A 530 -21.30 -30.88 24.67
CA PRO A 530 -21.06 -29.97 23.55
C PRO A 530 -21.04 -28.50 23.98
N GLY A 531 -20.10 -27.73 23.44
CA GLY A 531 -19.87 -26.31 23.79
C GLY A 531 -18.93 -26.10 24.98
N THR A 532 -18.40 -27.16 25.60
CA THR A 532 -17.43 -27.02 26.71
C THR A 532 -16.11 -26.47 26.19
N ASN A 533 -15.55 -25.43 26.82
CA ASN A 533 -14.23 -24.89 26.51
C ASN A 533 -13.17 -26.00 26.70
N GLY A 534 -12.40 -26.27 25.64
CA GLY A 534 -11.44 -27.37 25.58
C GLY A 534 -12.00 -28.76 25.27
N GLY A 535 -13.28 -28.86 24.92
CA GLY A 535 -13.87 -30.06 24.37
C GLY A 535 -13.52 -30.25 22.89
N VAL A 536 -12.74 -31.28 22.56
CA VAL A 536 -12.33 -31.60 21.19
C VAL A 536 -13.12 -32.77 20.60
N THR A 537 -13.39 -32.70 19.29
CA THR A 537 -14.01 -33.79 18.51
C THR A 537 -13.23 -34.02 17.21
N ALA A 538 -13.26 -35.23 16.66
CA ALA A 538 -12.63 -35.52 15.37
C ALA A 538 -13.21 -34.65 14.23
N THR A 539 -14.52 -34.36 14.27
CA THR A 539 -15.18 -33.47 13.31
C THR A 539 -14.65 -32.04 13.43
N GLY A 540 -14.49 -31.52 14.65
CA GLY A 540 -13.91 -30.20 14.90
C GLY A 540 -12.47 -30.11 14.38
N LEU A 541 -11.64 -31.12 14.66
CA LEU A 541 -10.25 -31.14 14.17
C LEU A 541 -10.15 -31.16 12.64
N LEU A 542 -10.97 -31.96 11.96
CA LEU A 542 -11.01 -31.98 10.50
C LEU A 542 -11.52 -30.65 9.92
N ALA A 543 -12.53 -30.04 10.55
CA ALA A 543 -13.04 -28.74 10.16
C ALA A 543 -11.97 -27.64 10.35
N GLY A 544 -11.23 -27.68 11.46
CA GLY A 544 -10.13 -26.75 11.72
C GLY A 544 -8.99 -26.89 10.72
N LEU A 545 -8.58 -28.11 10.39
CA LEU A 545 -7.61 -28.36 9.31
C LEU A 545 -8.09 -27.81 7.97
N PHE A 546 -9.38 -27.95 7.64
CA PHE A 546 -9.95 -27.39 6.43
C PHE A 546 -9.93 -25.84 6.42
N GLY A 547 -10.20 -25.20 7.58
CA GLY A 547 -10.06 -23.76 7.76
C GLY A 547 -8.62 -23.29 7.51
N ALA A 548 -7.64 -23.92 8.16
CA ALA A 548 -6.22 -23.63 7.96
C ALA A 548 -5.76 -23.87 6.52
N PHE A 549 -6.22 -24.96 5.89
CA PHE A 549 -5.91 -25.30 4.49
C PHE A 549 -6.39 -24.24 3.50
N THR A 550 -7.58 -23.68 3.73
CA THR A 550 -8.13 -22.60 2.90
C THR A 550 -7.24 -21.35 2.95
N ILE A 551 -6.75 -20.99 4.14
CA ILE A 551 -5.79 -19.89 4.33
C ILE A 551 -4.45 -20.22 3.68
N ALA A 552 -3.97 -21.46 3.83
CA ALA A 552 -2.71 -21.92 3.24
C ALA A 552 -2.71 -21.78 1.71
N ILE A 553 -3.73 -22.30 1.01
CA ILE A 553 -3.87 -22.13 -0.45
C ILE A 553 -3.95 -20.66 -0.84
N THR A 554 -4.75 -19.87 -0.11
CA THR A 554 -4.90 -18.44 -0.42
C THR A 554 -3.56 -17.71 -0.29
N SER A 555 -2.77 -18.03 0.74
CA SER A 555 -1.43 -17.45 0.92
C SER A 555 -0.49 -17.86 -0.22
N THR A 556 -0.49 -19.13 -0.64
CA THR A 556 0.33 -19.61 -1.76
C THR A 556 -0.08 -18.99 -3.10
N ALA A 557 -1.34 -18.63 -3.28
CA ALA A 557 -1.80 -18.01 -4.53
C ALA A 557 -1.47 -16.50 -4.61
N LEU A 558 -1.33 -15.82 -3.48
CA LEU A 558 -1.30 -14.35 -3.42
C LEU A 558 0.00 -13.76 -2.86
N LEU A 559 0.90 -14.57 -2.30
CA LEU A 559 2.23 -14.10 -1.93
C LEU A 559 3.04 -13.81 -3.20
N PRO A 560 3.65 -12.62 -3.32
CA PRO A 560 4.48 -12.28 -4.48
C PRO A 560 5.86 -12.92 -4.33
N PHE A 561 6.05 -14.17 -4.72
CA PHE A 561 7.34 -14.86 -4.55
C PHE A 561 8.45 -14.27 -5.43
N CYS A 562 9.67 -14.14 -4.89
CA CYS A 562 10.83 -13.64 -5.65
C CYS A 562 11.29 -14.59 -6.77
N SER A 563 11.00 -15.89 -6.61
CA SER A 563 11.25 -16.92 -7.60
C SER A 563 10.03 -17.82 -7.69
N GLU A 564 9.68 -18.27 -8.90
CA GLU A 564 8.63 -19.27 -9.13
C GLU A 564 8.91 -20.53 -8.29
N TRP A 565 8.13 -20.73 -7.23
CA TRP A 565 8.20 -21.97 -6.45
C TRP A 565 7.70 -23.16 -7.27
N GLY A 566 8.47 -24.24 -7.22
CA GLY A 566 8.05 -25.52 -7.78
C GLY A 566 6.84 -26.10 -7.02
N ASN A 567 6.15 -27.07 -7.63
CA ASN A 567 5.00 -27.74 -7.00
C ASN A 567 5.33 -28.35 -5.64
N ARG A 568 6.58 -28.80 -5.44
CA ARG A 568 7.05 -29.36 -4.17
C ARG A 568 7.08 -28.32 -3.06
N GLU A 569 7.65 -27.15 -3.31
CA GLU A 569 7.79 -26.07 -2.32
C GLU A 569 6.41 -25.50 -1.94
N LYS A 570 5.56 -25.27 -2.95
CA LYS A 570 4.15 -24.90 -2.75
C LYS A 570 3.43 -25.95 -1.88
N GLY A 571 3.64 -27.24 -2.15
CA GLY A 571 3.08 -28.33 -1.36
C GLY A 571 3.58 -28.35 0.09
N VAL A 572 4.88 -28.12 0.32
CA VAL A 572 5.47 -28.05 1.66
C VAL A 572 4.91 -26.87 2.45
N TRP A 573 4.81 -25.69 1.83
CA TRP A 573 4.22 -24.52 2.48
C TRP A 573 2.76 -24.74 2.85
N ILE A 574 1.95 -25.27 1.92
CA ILE A 574 0.54 -25.56 2.19
C ILE A 574 0.41 -26.54 3.36
N ALA A 575 1.19 -27.62 3.35
CA ALA A 575 1.19 -28.59 4.44
C ALA A 575 1.62 -27.97 5.78
N ALA A 576 2.71 -27.20 5.79
CA ALA A 576 3.25 -26.56 6.99
C ALA A 576 2.25 -25.57 7.60
N VAL A 577 1.68 -24.65 6.80
CA VAL A 577 0.69 -23.68 7.27
C VAL A 577 -0.60 -24.36 7.73
N THR A 578 -1.04 -25.41 7.04
CA THR A 578 -2.25 -26.17 7.42
C THR A 578 -2.07 -26.87 8.77
N LEU A 579 -0.93 -27.55 8.95
CA LEU A 579 -0.61 -28.24 10.21
C LEU A 579 -0.43 -27.23 11.35
N TRP A 580 0.30 -26.13 11.10
CA TRP A 580 0.51 -25.07 12.08
C TRP A 580 -0.81 -24.42 12.50
N GLY A 581 -1.68 -24.07 11.56
CA GLY A 581 -3.01 -23.54 11.85
C GLY A 581 -3.88 -24.53 12.64
N GLY A 582 -3.86 -25.81 12.27
CA GLY A 582 -4.56 -26.87 13.00
C GLY A 582 -4.09 -27.04 14.45
N LEU A 583 -2.79 -26.92 14.70
CA LEU A 583 -2.22 -26.86 16.06
C LEU A 583 -2.75 -25.65 16.85
N GLY A 584 -3.06 -24.54 16.16
CA GLY A 584 -3.66 -23.36 16.77
C GLY A 584 -5.03 -23.66 17.41
N SER A 585 -5.91 -24.42 16.74
CA SER A 585 -7.20 -24.82 17.33
C SER A 585 -7.03 -25.77 18.53
N LEU A 586 -6.02 -26.63 18.51
CA LEU A 586 -5.69 -27.48 19.65
C LEU A 586 -5.15 -26.66 20.84
N LEU A 587 -4.32 -25.65 20.55
CA LEU A 587 -3.82 -24.72 21.56
C LEU A 587 -4.97 -23.91 22.16
N ASP A 588 -5.89 -23.40 21.34
CA ASP A 588 -7.09 -22.70 21.82
C ASP A 588 -7.91 -23.59 22.75
N SER A 589 -8.18 -24.83 22.32
CA SER A 589 -8.88 -25.83 23.15
C SER A 589 -8.14 -26.09 24.47
N PHE A 590 -6.81 -26.19 24.46
CA PHE A 590 -6.04 -26.39 25.69
C PHE A 590 -6.12 -25.17 26.62
N LEU A 591 -5.88 -23.97 26.08
CA LEU A 591 -5.95 -22.72 26.83
C LEU A 591 -7.35 -22.45 27.36
N GLY A 592 -8.40 -22.74 26.59
CA GLY A 592 -9.78 -22.62 27.02
C GLY A 592 -10.15 -23.62 28.11
N GLY A 593 -9.77 -24.89 27.94
CA GLY A 593 -9.99 -25.91 28.96
C GLY A 593 -9.19 -25.69 30.26
N TRP A 594 -8.14 -24.88 30.21
CA TRP A 594 -7.31 -24.57 31.37
C TRP A 594 -7.70 -23.23 32.01
N LEU A 595 -7.81 -22.15 31.24
CA LEU A 595 -7.91 -20.76 31.70
C LEU A 595 -9.30 -20.15 31.61
N GLN A 596 -10.28 -20.85 31.05
CA GLN A 596 -11.69 -20.41 31.01
C GLN A 596 -12.56 -21.34 31.84
N SER A 597 -13.56 -20.76 32.51
CA SER A 597 -14.59 -21.56 33.16
C SER A 597 -15.66 -21.99 32.14
N SER A 598 -15.99 -23.28 32.10
CA SER A 598 -17.20 -23.77 31.43
C SER A 598 -18.28 -23.98 32.46
N VAL A 599 -19.44 -23.36 32.29
CA VAL A 599 -20.57 -23.47 33.23
C VAL A 599 -21.70 -24.26 32.57
N VAL A 600 -22.27 -25.22 33.30
CA VAL A 600 -23.39 -26.05 32.84
C VAL A 600 -24.63 -25.75 33.68
N ASP A 601 -25.78 -25.67 33.02
CA ASP A 601 -27.08 -25.61 33.70
C ASP A 601 -27.44 -27.01 34.23
N LYS A 602 -27.63 -27.11 35.55
CA LYS A 602 -27.97 -28.35 36.26
C LYS A 602 -29.28 -28.98 35.75
N ARG A 603 -30.23 -28.17 35.25
CA ARG A 603 -31.55 -28.65 34.79
C ARG A 603 -31.48 -29.26 33.39
N THR A 604 -30.70 -28.67 32.50
CA THR A 604 -30.65 -29.06 31.09
C THR A 604 -29.41 -29.87 30.72
N GLY A 605 -28.37 -29.84 31.56
CA GLY A 605 -27.07 -30.46 31.27
C GLY A 605 -26.30 -29.80 30.13
N LYS A 606 -26.75 -28.61 29.68
CA LYS A 606 -26.17 -27.86 28.57
C LYS A 606 -25.21 -26.79 29.07
N VAL A 607 -24.19 -26.50 28.26
CA VAL A 607 -23.24 -25.42 28.53
C VAL A 607 -23.93 -24.07 28.39
N VAL A 608 -23.63 -23.17 29.32
CA VAL A 608 -24.11 -21.79 29.36
C VAL A 608 -23.04 -20.88 28.76
N GLU A 609 -23.40 -20.13 27.73
CA GLU A 609 -22.50 -19.19 27.04
C GLU A 609 -22.76 -17.75 27.50
N GLY A 610 -21.68 -17.00 27.74
CA GLY A 610 -21.75 -15.57 28.02
C GLY A 610 -21.95 -14.76 26.74
N SER A 611 -22.71 -13.67 26.81
CA SER A 611 -22.97 -12.80 25.66
C SER A 611 -21.67 -12.22 25.09
N GLY A 612 -21.42 -12.42 23.80
CA GLY A 612 -20.23 -11.89 23.12
C GLY A 612 -18.89 -12.48 23.62
N GLY A 613 -18.92 -13.67 24.22
CA GLY A 613 -17.72 -14.37 24.72
C GLY A 613 -17.28 -13.96 26.13
N GLN A 614 -18.12 -13.23 26.87
CA GLN A 614 -17.85 -12.82 28.25
C GLN A 614 -17.96 -13.98 29.25
N LYS A 615 -17.38 -13.81 30.44
CA LYS A 615 -17.47 -14.79 31.54
C LYS A 615 -18.91 -14.95 32.04
N VAL A 616 -19.26 -16.15 32.47
CA VAL A 616 -20.55 -16.46 33.09
C VAL A 616 -20.43 -16.32 34.60
N LEU A 617 -21.22 -15.43 35.20
CA LEU A 617 -21.21 -15.21 36.65
C LEU A 617 -21.79 -16.42 37.41
N VAL A 618 -21.07 -16.86 38.45
CA VAL A 618 -21.48 -17.90 39.40
C VAL A 618 -21.25 -17.37 40.83
N HIS A 619 -22.18 -17.60 41.77
CA HIS A 619 -22.02 -17.17 43.16
C HIS A 619 -20.97 -18.01 43.92
N PRO A 620 -20.25 -17.44 44.92
CA PRO A 620 -19.07 -18.07 45.55
C PRO A 620 -19.32 -19.36 46.34
N SER A 621 -20.58 -19.76 46.59
CA SER A 621 -20.90 -20.82 47.57
C SER A 621 -20.75 -22.26 47.06
N SER A 622 -20.41 -22.50 45.79
CA SER A 622 -20.36 -23.86 45.21
C SER A 622 -18.95 -24.48 45.12
N THR A 623 -17.96 -23.96 45.87
CA THR A 623 -16.61 -24.52 45.92
C THR A 623 -16.41 -25.43 47.13
N GLN A 624 -17.12 -26.57 47.19
CA GLN A 624 -16.68 -27.73 47.98
C GLN A 624 -17.00 -29.07 47.27
N PRO A 625 -16.08 -30.06 47.29
CA PRO A 625 -16.34 -31.39 46.75
C PRO A 625 -17.27 -32.19 47.69
N ALA A 626 -18.19 -32.95 47.08
CA ALA A 626 -19.29 -33.64 47.72
C ALA A 626 -18.87 -34.64 48.82
N GLY A 627 -19.53 -34.56 49.98
CA GLY A 627 -19.47 -35.55 51.05
C GLY A 627 -20.80 -35.66 51.80
N ALA A 628 -21.37 -36.87 51.74
CA ALA A 628 -22.36 -37.51 52.63
C ALA A 628 -23.68 -36.80 53.02
N ALA A 629 -24.76 -37.52 52.77
CA ALA A 629 -26.17 -37.22 52.98
C ALA A 629 -26.60 -36.89 54.43
N ALA A 630 -27.67 -36.08 54.55
CA ALA A 630 -28.75 -36.29 55.51
C ALA A 630 -30.04 -35.57 55.05
N LEU A 631 -31.15 -36.33 54.96
CA LEU A 631 -32.54 -35.87 54.83
C LEU A 631 -33.04 -35.27 56.16
N PRO A 632 -33.96 -34.29 56.19
CA PRO A 632 -35.38 -34.69 56.28
C PRO A 632 -36.45 -33.73 55.68
N LYS A 633 -37.53 -34.40 55.24
CA LYS A 633 -38.99 -34.15 55.39
C LYS A 633 -39.67 -32.82 54.99
N GLN A 634 -40.70 -33.05 54.17
CA GLN A 634 -41.89 -32.25 53.85
C GLN A 634 -42.46 -31.45 55.03
N ASP A 635 -42.95 -30.23 54.77
CA ASP A 635 -44.40 -29.98 54.79
C ASP A 635 -44.81 -28.70 54.03
N THR A 636 -46.12 -28.56 53.87
CA THR A 636 -46.87 -27.91 52.78
C THR A 636 -47.47 -26.53 53.14
N SER A 637 -47.56 -25.60 52.18
CA SER A 637 -48.69 -24.66 51.89
C SER A 637 -48.22 -23.48 51.01
N LEU A 638 -48.69 -23.29 49.77
CA LEU A 638 -49.96 -22.69 49.29
C LEU A 638 -50.12 -21.17 49.50
N ARG A 639 -49.87 -20.39 48.43
CA ARG A 639 -50.60 -19.20 47.88
C ARG A 639 -49.60 -18.25 47.19
N ALA A 640 -49.58 -18.08 45.86
CA ALA A 640 -50.53 -17.42 44.95
C ALA A 640 -50.14 -15.95 44.64
N THR A 641 -50.39 -15.54 43.38
CA THR A 641 -50.24 -14.23 42.68
C THR A 641 -48.81 -13.86 42.24
N GLU A 642 -48.43 -13.94 40.96
CA GLU A 642 -48.86 -13.30 39.68
C GLU A 642 -48.54 -11.80 39.52
N GLU A 643 -47.78 -11.54 38.44
CA GLU A 643 -47.79 -10.40 37.51
C GLU A 643 -47.39 -8.98 37.95
N ALA A 644 -46.34 -8.46 37.28
CA ALA A 644 -46.36 -7.27 36.40
C ALA A 644 -44.93 -6.70 36.29
N ALA A 645 -44.24 -6.90 35.16
CA ALA A 645 -44.21 -5.98 34.02
C ALA A 645 -43.41 -4.69 34.24
N ASN A 646 -42.20 -4.68 33.68
CA ASN A 646 -41.51 -3.62 32.93
C ASN A 646 -41.86 -2.15 33.23
N THR A 647 -40.84 -1.29 33.42
CA THR A 647 -40.31 -0.34 32.40
C THR A 647 -39.35 0.69 33.04
N ALA A 648 -38.41 1.20 32.22
CA ALA A 648 -37.70 2.49 32.28
C ALA A 648 -36.33 2.53 33.01
N THR A 649 -35.22 2.37 32.29
CA THR A 649 -34.39 3.43 31.62
C THR A 649 -33.62 4.39 32.54
N LEU A 650 -32.29 4.22 32.49
CA LEU A 650 -31.22 5.23 32.43
C LEU A 650 -31.14 6.30 33.53
N ARG A 651 -30.08 6.23 34.35
CA ARG A 651 -28.98 7.24 34.41
C ARG A 651 -27.90 6.82 35.41
N GLY A 652 -26.65 7.03 35.02
CA GLY A 652 -25.48 6.74 35.85
C GLY A 652 -25.21 7.80 36.91
N ALA A 653 -24.54 7.39 37.99
CA ALA A 653 -23.61 8.22 38.75
C ALA A 653 -22.79 7.36 39.73
N LYS A 654 -21.47 7.50 39.62
CA LYS A 654 -20.46 7.60 40.68
C LYS A 654 -20.56 6.72 41.94
N ILE A 655 -19.54 5.86 42.02
CA ILE A 655 -18.70 5.52 43.18
C ILE A 655 -18.81 6.53 44.34
N THR A 656 -19.27 6.07 45.50
CA THR A 656 -18.71 6.38 46.83
C THR A 656 -19.05 5.22 47.77
N GLY A 657 -18.08 4.78 48.59
CA GLY A 657 -18.23 3.67 49.51
C GLY A 657 -18.85 4.06 50.85
N SER A 658 -19.41 3.08 51.55
CA SER A 658 -19.17 2.83 52.97
C SER A 658 -19.87 1.54 53.39
N SER A 659 -19.18 0.78 54.23
CA SER A 659 -19.56 -0.48 54.86
C SER A 659 -20.63 -0.34 55.95
N VAL A 660 -21.21 -1.50 56.27
CA VAL A 660 -21.81 -1.98 57.55
C VAL A 660 -23.33 -2.15 57.56
N GLY A 661 -23.74 -3.43 57.68
CA GLY A 661 -24.70 -3.82 58.73
C GLY A 661 -26.10 -4.26 58.30
N SER A 662 -26.29 -5.59 58.25
CA SER A 662 -27.51 -6.34 58.56
C SER A 662 -28.80 -6.06 57.76
N GLN A 663 -29.26 -7.06 57.01
CA GLN A 663 -30.59 -7.65 57.22
C GLN A 663 -30.76 -8.99 56.48
N GLU A 664 -31.63 -9.81 57.04
CA GLU A 664 -31.79 -11.25 56.89
C GLU A 664 -32.06 -11.71 55.45
N GLY A 665 -31.34 -12.74 55.03
CA GLY A 665 -31.54 -13.40 53.74
C GLY A 665 -32.82 -14.22 53.75
N THR A 666 -33.83 -13.75 53.03
CA THR A 666 -34.87 -14.60 52.45
C THR A 666 -34.21 -15.53 51.42
N HIS A 667 -34.11 -16.81 51.75
CA HIS A 667 -33.69 -17.87 50.83
C HIS A 667 -34.74 -18.02 49.72
N ASP A 668 -34.42 -17.54 48.52
CA ASP A 668 -35.17 -17.78 47.30
C ASP A 668 -34.60 -19.04 46.59
N PRO A 669 -35.38 -20.13 46.40
CA PRO A 669 -34.84 -21.41 45.94
C PRO A 669 -34.62 -21.51 44.42
N GLU A 670 -34.79 -20.43 43.65
CA GLU A 670 -34.62 -20.48 42.19
C GLU A 670 -33.17 -20.36 41.68
N HIS A 671 -32.17 -20.06 42.52
CA HIS A 671 -30.87 -19.55 42.04
C HIS A 671 -29.66 -20.50 42.16
N GLU A 672 -29.88 -21.79 42.41
CA GLU A 672 -28.81 -22.82 42.45
C GLU A 672 -28.62 -23.60 41.12
N SER A 673 -29.05 -23.05 39.97
CA SER A 673 -29.14 -23.78 38.71
C SER A 673 -27.82 -23.99 37.93
N ARG A 674 -26.69 -23.39 38.33
CA ARG A 674 -25.43 -23.42 37.55
C ARG A 674 -24.31 -24.15 38.27
N ARG A 675 -23.49 -24.91 37.53
CA ARG A 675 -22.31 -25.64 38.02
C ARG A 675 -21.12 -25.41 37.10
N VAL A 676 -19.94 -25.14 37.65
CA VAL A 676 -18.69 -25.12 36.88
C VAL A 676 -18.29 -26.56 36.51
N GLU A 677 -18.12 -26.82 35.22
CA GLU A 677 -17.79 -28.12 34.64
C GLU A 677 -16.29 -28.33 34.47
N SER A 678 -15.54 -27.29 34.06
CA SER A 678 -14.10 -27.35 33.83
C SER A 678 -13.43 -25.97 33.79
N GLY A 679 -12.10 -25.97 34.02
CA GLY A 679 -11.20 -24.81 33.86
C GLY A 679 -11.20 -23.82 35.03
N PHE A 680 -10.25 -22.89 34.99
CA PHE A 680 -10.13 -21.76 35.94
C PHE A 680 -10.81 -20.53 35.34
N ASP A 681 -11.46 -19.69 36.16
CA ASP A 681 -12.16 -18.49 35.65
C ASP A 681 -11.22 -17.30 35.43
N LEU A 682 -10.07 -17.49 34.76
CA LEU A 682 -9.01 -16.49 34.65
C LEU A 682 -9.21 -15.57 33.45
N LEU A 683 -9.52 -16.12 32.27
CA LEU A 683 -9.65 -15.40 31.00
C LEU A 683 -11.03 -15.62 30.39
N ASP A 684 -11.48 -14.69 29.54
CA ASP A 684 -12.68 -14.88 28.72
C ASP A 684 -12.35 -15.49 27.34
N ASN A 685 -13.36 -15.61 26.44
CA ASN A 685 -13.14 -16.16 25.10
C ASN A 685 -12.25 -15.29 24.22
N ASN A 686 -12.44 -13.97 24.28
CA ASN A 686 -11.69 -13.05 23.45
C ASN A 686 -10.22 -12.98 23.89
N ASP A 687 -9.96 -13.04 25.20
CA ASP A 687 -8.60 -13.07 25.76
C ASP A 687 -7.81 -14.30 25.30
N VAL A 688 -8.44 -15.49 25.34
CA VAL A 688 -7.81 -16.73 24.88
C VAL A 688 -7.53 -16.70 23.38
N ASN A 689 -8.47 -16.18 22.57
CA ASN A 689 -8.27 -15.99 21.13
C ASN A 689 -7.06 -15.09 20.83
N VAL A 690 -6.92 -13.97 21.54
CA VAL A 690 -5.75 -13.07 21.39
C VAL A 690 -4.46 -13.80 21.78
N LEU A 691 -4.47 -14.51 22.90
CA LEU A 691 -3.30 -15.24 23.40
C LEU A 691 -2.87 -16.35 22.43
N MET A 692 -3.81 -17.15 21.95
CA MET A 692 -3.58 -18.19 20.95
C MET A 692 -3.03 -17.57 19.66
N ALA A 693 -3.68 -16.52 19.13
CA ALA A 693 -3.23 -15.85 17.92
C ALA A 693 -1.80 -15.30 18.06
N ALA A 694 -1.47 -14.71 19.22
CA ALA A 694 -0.12 -14.22 19.50
C ALA A 694 0.92 -15.35 19.55
N ILE A 695 0.65 -16.44 20.28
CA ILE A 695 1.55 -17.59 20.40
C ILE A 695 1.77 -18.23 19.02
N MET A 696 0.69 -18.46 18.26
CA MET A 696 0.77 -19.11 16.96
C MET A 696 1.47 -18.24 15.92
N SER A 697 1.27 -16.93 15.96
CA SER A 697 1.98 -15.99 15.08
C SER A 697 3.47 -15.99 15.37
N ILE A 698 3.87 -15.69 16.62
CA ILE A 698 5.28 -15.59 17.01
C ILE A 698 5.98 -16.96 16.91
N GLY A 699 5.30 -18.04 17.28
CA GLY A 699 5.81 -19.40 17.13
C GLY A 699 6.03 -19.78 15.67
N GLY A 700 5.14 -19.37 14.76
CA GLY A 700 5.32 -19.56 13.32
C GLY A 700 6.54 -18.81 12.80
N MET A 701 6.74 -17.57 13.27
CA MET A 701 7.96 -16.80 12.98
C MET A 701 9.22 -17.49 13.51
N ALA A 702 9.18 -18.03 14.72
CA ALA A 702 10.32 -18.73 15.33
C ALA A 702 10.64 -20.05 14.61
N ALA A 703 9.62 -20.80 14.20
CA ALA A 703 9.79 -22.01 13.41
C ALA A 703 10.42 -21.70 12.04
N ALA A 704 9.93 -20.67 11.36
CA ALA A 704 10.51 -20.22 10.09
C ALA A 704 11.94 -19.67 10.26
N SER A 705 12.18 -18.91 11.33
CA SER A 705 13.51 -18.42 11.73
C SER A 705 14.51 -19.56 11.91
N TYR A 706 14.09 -20.66 12.56
CA TYR A 706 14.91 -21.86 12.71
C TYR A 706 15.14 -22.60 11.39
N VAL A 707 14.10 -22.75 10.56
CA VAL A 707 14.19 -23.46 9.28
C VAL A 707 15.05 -22.71 8.26
N TRP A 708 14.99 -21.38 8.25
CA TRP A 708 15.71 -20.53 7.32
C TRP A 708 17.04 -20.00 7.86
N ASP A 709 17.42 -20.34 9.10
CA ASP A 709 18.61 -19.84 9.78
C ASP A 709 18.71 -18.29 9.79
N VAL A 710 17.57 -17.63 10.06
CA VAL A 710 17.47 -16.17 10.11
C VAL A 710 17.16 -15.72 11.53
N PRO A 711 17.91 -14.78 12.13
CA PRO A 711 17.64 -14.34 13.49
C PRO A 711 16.29 -13.62 13.60
N LEU A 712 15.43 -14.09 14.49
CA LEU A 712 14.10 -13.49 14.75
C LEU A 712 14.19 -11.99 15.12
N SER A 713 15.27 -11.58 15.80
CA SER A 713 15.51 -10.18 16.16
C SER A 713 15.70 -9.26 14.95
N ALA A 714 16.20 -9.78 13.83
CA ALA A 714 16.36 -9.01 12.59
C ALA A 714 15.01 -8.63 11.98
N ALA A 715 13.94 -9.41 12.23
CA ALA A 715 12.58 -9.06 11.81
C ALA A 715 12.02 -7.83 12.54
N PHE A 716 12.66 -7.36 13.62
CA PHE A 716 12.24 -6.19 14.39
C PHE A 716 13.31 -5.11 14.49
N ALA A 717 14.46 -5.29 13.82
CA ALA A 717 15.56 -4.34 13.83
C ALA A 717 15.14 -2.99 13.20
N LYS A 718 15.65 -1.91 13.78
CA LYS A 718 15.25 -0.52 13.49
C LYS A 718 15.90 0.05 12.25
#